data_AF-A0A7C1WSU2-F1
#
_entry.id   AF-A0A7C1WSU2-F1
#
_cell.length_a   1.000
_cell.length_b   1.000
_cell.length_c   1.000
_cell.angle_alpha   90.00
_cell.angle_beta   90.00
_cell.angle_gamma   90.00
#
_symmetry.space_group_name_H-M   'P 1'
#
loop_
_entity.id
_entity.type
_entity.pdbx_description
1 polymer ?
#
loop_
_entity_poly.entity_id
_entity_poly.type
_entity_poly.pdbx_seq_one_letter_code
_entity_poly.pdbx_strand_id
1 'polypeptide(L)'
;MKSLGSFATVLGIAGILWLPVPDLQDGADPAPPSQAEEFLREAQTTLRTLNRLSALLPREPLEPEDLVDRVLGKTADDVDALTEWVSRSVCWLPYHGALRGPRGVLIERRGNSLDQSLLLAASIAATGREVRLAHRELPTELAEELRGRLRIDPALQCLPRPPLAGEEGAADDARGKAVAEVAEALGMDPAVIEGRDEELDIQGQEYLERVLPMAMGQARDLRGLLAEAGVHPPDAPDAPDEEAAVELDALRDHWWVQSSEDGETWTDRDPLARRCNLELAESPSLISAPDELPEELLHRLTLRIVAEKTGPEGSSTEVALSVTKPAPALSGSHFVVTFQPLNPDRSPPAAEGEAESGAYTLRVVAEETEWMPVVSLVDYLGQADSVHEASIRTDGTINRSPNLDAKVRKVNSAALALGGASDSSDTSLTAVWIEYEILQPEGPPRIVRRQVFDLLGAGRRELGAQALGFEPSEVDRENRGLALSGVTQVLPVTCNLGQDFGARLLLATQIKNQRIALELAQAMARGEDVGFADMAPRLSLPPLELFLLARMRFSVGPHVDRVFLDRVNVLANHVQPMRRENGEGGAGGDRSVLVYGRAIDIVSNPVGVLAGPEGGASAWIVRFDQGVLDSVLENLSLMGLSDAELDATASESDRRVLADSAALWLEQSPIEQWKAIAPGTNTEGSGGDFRARIATALADGRAVVAPRAALRNDEGAKWTPGCWWRVDPETGEALAIGPKGWGQEFIEDLDTRVTTTARWADPMRNLTANVFCFMAAAAARIAVGTAISTLGSGAGASELVRTIMAFVSQAGIPSVMYKLVELRCKLVVYAVT
;
A
#
# COMPACT_ATOMS: atom_id res chain seq x y z
N MET A 1 -10.36 20.33 1.63
CA MET A 1 -10.95 20.04 2.96
C MET A 1 -12.37 19.49 2.83
N LYS A 2 -13.37 20.20 2.27
CA LYS A 2 -14.72 19.64 2.01
C LYS A 2 -14.77 18.40 1.08
N SER A 3 -13.70 18.13 0.34
CA SER A 3 -13.58 16.99 -0.59
C SER A 3 -13.18 15.67 0.09
N LEU A 4 -12.78 15.67 1.37
CA LEU A 4 -12.58 14.44 2.15
C LEU A 4 -13.92 13.73 2.44
N GLY A 5 -14.98 14.50 2.68
CA GLY A 5 -16.31 13.96 2.99
C GLY A 5 -16.90 13.00 1.95
N SER A 6 -16.88 13.34 0.65
CA SER A 6 -17.43 12.45 -0.38
C SER A 6 -16.72 11.10 -0.47
N PHE A 7 -15.41 11.05 -0.15
CA PHE A 7 -14.60 9.83 -0.10
C PHE A 7 -14.88 9.00 1.16
N ALA A 8 -14.95 9.66 2.31
CA ALA A 8 -15.32 9.10 3.60
C ALA A 8 -16.74 8.49 3.60
N THR A 9 -17.68 9.16 2.94
CA THR A 9 -19.07 8.71 2.72
C THR A 9 -19.12 7.40 1.92
N VAL A 10 -18.37 7.31 0.80
CA VAL A 10 -18.34 6.13 -0.06
C VAL A 10 -17.63 4.95 0.62
N LEU A 11 -16.55 5.21 1.36
CA LEU A 11 -15.84 4.22 2.17
C LEU A 11 -16.71 3.69 3.32
N GLY A 12 -17.35 4.58 4.06
CA GLY A 12 -18.28 4.24 5.14
C GLY A 12 -19.43 3.38 4.62
N ILE A 13 -20.01 3.74 3.47
CA ILE A 13 -21.11 3.00 2.85
C ILE A 13 -20.66 1.65 2.25
N ALA A 14 -19.49 1.58 1.61
CA ALA A 14 -18.94 0.32 1.11
C ALA A 14 -18.56 -0.66 2.22
N GLY A 15 -18.12 -0.13 3.39
CA GLY A 15 -17.93 -0.90 4.62
C GLY A 15 -19.24 -1.38 5.24
N ILE A 16 -20.26 -0.53 5.32
CA ILE A 16 -21.62 -0.87 5.81
C ILE A 16 -22.28 -1.98 4.98
N LEU A 17 -21.99 -2.03 3.68
CA LEU A 17 -22.62 -2.96 2.74
C LEU A 17 -21.94 -4.33 2.62
N TRP A 18 -20.90 -4.63 3.41
CA TRP A 18 -20.25 -5.93 3.30
C TRP A 18 -21.07 -7.04 3.98
N LEU A 19 -21.17 -8.18 3.29
CA LEU A 19 -21.88 -9.35 3.75
C LEU A 19 -20.95 -10.20 4.60
N PRO A 20 -21.32 -10.58 5.83
CA PRO A 20 -20.61 -11.65 6.51
C PRO A 20 -20.72 -12.92 5.66
N VAL A 21 -19.58 -13.50 5.30
CA VAL A 21 -19.55 -14.87 4.79
C VAL A 21 -20.12 -15.75 5.92
N PRO A 22 -21.09 -16.65 5.65
CA PRO A 22 -21.58 -17.59 6.65
C PRO A 22 -20.42 -18.37 7.26
N ASP A 23 -20.60 -18.86 8.49
CA ASP A 23 -19.59 -19.69 9.17
C ASP A 23 -19.47 -21.04 8.42
N LEU A 24 -18.62 -21.07 7.40
CA LEU A 24 -18.37 -22.22 6.54
C LEU A 24 -17.25 -23.04 7.15
N GLN A 25 -17.60 -23.89 8.12
CA GLN A 25 -16.71 -24.94 8.57
C GLN A 25 -16.64 -26.03 7.50
N ASP A 26 -15.44 -26.43 7.11
CA ASP A 26 -15.23 -27.63 6.28
C ASP A 26 -15.83 -28.84 7.02
N GLY A 27 -16.85 -29.48 6.42
CA GLY A 27 -17.52 -30.66 6.98
C GLY A 27 -18.77 -30.39 7.82
N ALA A 28 -19.27 -29.16 7.88
CA ALA A 28 -20.61 -28.89 8.43
C ALA A 28 -21.72 -29.40 7.48
N ASP A 29 -22.85 -29.84 8.04
CA ASP A 29 -24.05 -30.14 7.25
C ASP A 29 -24.43 -28.92 6.40
N PRO A 30 -24.89 -29.09 5.15
CA PRO A 30 -25.28 -27.98 4.29
C PRO A 30 -26.29 -27.09 5.03
N ALA A 31 -26.06 -25.77 4.98
CA ALA A 31 -26.92 -24.80 5.65
C ALA A 31 -28.39 -25.07 5.30
N PRO A 32 -29.33 -24.99 6.26
CA PRO A 32 -30.74 -25.23 5.98
C PRO A 32 -31.22 -24.30 4.85
N PRO A 33 -32.09 -24.77 3.94
CA PRO A 33 -32.47 -24.03 2.72
C PRO A 33 -32.88 -22.57 2.95
N SER A 34 -33.51 -22.29 4.10
CA SER A 34 -33.92 -20.94 4.50
C SER A 34 -32.75 -19.97 4.72
N GLN A 35 -31.59 -20.44 5.21
CA GLN A 35 -30.39 -19.61 5.41
C GLN A 35 -29.68 -19.32 4.09
N ALA A 36 -29.63 -20.31 3.17
CA ALA A 36 -29.06 -20.12 1.84
C ALA A 36 -29.89 -19.13 1.00
N GLU A 37 -31.23 -19.20 1.08
CA GLU A 37 -32.13 -18.25 0.41
C GLU A 37 -32.03 -16.82 0.98
N GLU A 38 -31.82 -16.69 2.29
CA GLU A 38 -31.61 -15.39 2.96
C GLU A 38 -30.27 -14.76 2.53
N PHE A 39 -29.18 -15.53 2.59
CA PHE A 39 -27.85 -15.10 2.13
C PHE A 39 -27.86 -14.69 0.65
N LEU A 40 -28.57 -15.45 -0.21
CA LEU A 40 -28.74 -15.11 -1.62
C LEU A 40 -29.46 -13.76 -1.81
N ARG A 41 -30.54 -13.50 -1.05
CA ARG A 41 -31.30 -12.24 -1.11
C ARG A 41 -30.45 -11.05 -0.69
N GLU A 42 -29.63 -11.24 0.33
CA GLU A 42 -28.75 -10.22 0.87
C GLU A 42 -27.61 -9.90 -0.13
N ALA A 43 -26.95 -10.93 -0.70
CA ALA A 43 -25.97 -10.80 -1.79
C ALA A 43 -26.49 -10.03 -3.00
N GLN A 44 -27.71 -10.33 -3.44
CA GLN A 44 -28.36 -9.60 -4.53
C GLN A 44 -28.67 -8.14 -4.19
N THR A 45 -29.00 -7.85 -2.94
CA THR A 45 -29.34 -6.50 -2.50
C THR A 45 -28.09 -5.64 -2.41
N THR A 46 -27.05 -6.14 -1.74
CA THR A 46 -25.74 -5.50 -1.65
C THR A 46 -25.16 -5.20 -3.02
N LEU A 47 -25.13 -6.19 -3.93
CA LEU A 47 -24.59 -5.98 -5.28
C LEU A 47 -25.37 -4.91 -6.06
N ARG A 48 -26.71 -4.89 -5.95
CA ARG A 48 -27.53 -3.83 -6.58
C ARG A 48 -27.20 -2.45 -6.02
N THR A 49 -27.02 -2.33 -4.71
CA THR A 49 -26.67 -1.05 -4.08
C THR A 49 -25.29 -0.58 -4.51
N LEU A 50 -24.28 -1.45 -4.49
CA LEU A 50 -22.92 -1.08 -4.93
C LEU A 50 -22.88 -0.64 -6.40
N ASN A 51 -23.65 -1.29 -7.29
CA ASN A 51 -23.76 -0.85 -8.68
C ASN A 51 -24.44 0.52 -8.81
N ARG A 52 -25.43 0.83 -7.97
CA ARG A 52 -26.04 2.17 -7.93
C ARG A 52 -25.03 3.22 -7.46
N LEU A 53 -24.31 2.96 -6.37
CA LEU A 53 -23.27 3.85 -5.85
C LEU A 53 -22.19 4.14 -6.90
N SER A 54 -21.73 3.09 -7.59
CA SER A 54 -20.77 3.23 -8.68
C SER A 54 -21.27 4.10 -9.84
N ALA A 55 -22.59 4.18 -10.05
CA ALA A 55 -23.18 5.04 -11.08
C ALA A 55 -23.28 6.51 -10.65
N LEU A 56 -23.25 6.80 -9.35
CA LEU A 56 -23.33 8.15 -8.79
C LEU A 56 -21.97 8.85 -8.73
N LEU A 57 -20.87 8.10 -8.68
CA LEU A 57 -19.54 8.68 -8.67
C LEU A 57 -19.27 9.46 -9.99
N PRO A 58 -18.71 10.69 -9.91
CA PRO A 58 -18.32 11.44 -11.10
C PRO A 58 -17.49 10.57 -12.03
N ARG A 59 -17.81 10.55 -13.33
CA ARG A 59 -17.07 9.80 -14.36
C ARG A 59 -15.87 10.60 -14.90
N GLU A 60 -14.92 10.96 -14.04
CA GLU A 60 -13.52 11.22 -14.42
C GLU A 60 -13.03 10.13 -15.42
N PRO A 61 -12.48 10.51 -16.59
CA PRO A 61 -11.89 9.55 -17.51
C PRO A 61 -10.66 8.90 -16.89
N LEU A 62 -10.56 7.57 -16.96
CA LEU A 62 -9.38 6.81 -16.53
C LEU A 62 -8.62 6.26 -17.74
N GLU A 63 -9.31 6.05 -18.84
CA GLU A 63 -8.73 5.65 -20.11
C GLU A 63 -8.88 6.75 -21.18
N PRO A 64 -8.02 6.76 -22.21
CA PRO A 64 -8.12 7.71 -23.32
C PRO A 64 -9.49 7.71 -24.01
N GLU A 65 -10.15 6.55 -24.10
CA GLU A 65 -11.49 6.40 -24.69
C GLU A 65 -12.55 7.12 -23.85
N ASP A 66 -12.46 7.03 -22.53
CA ASP A 66 -13.36 7.78 -21.63
C ASP A 66 -13.20 9.30 -21.84
N LEU A 67 -11.97 9.75 -22.11
CA LEU A 67 -11.69 11.16 -22.38
C LEU A 67 -12.31 11.61 -23.70
N VAL A 68 -12.19 10.80 -24.76
CA VAL A 68 -12.83 11.05 -26.05
C VAL A 68 -14.33 11.18 -25.88
N ASP A 69 -14.97 10.22 -25.22
CA ASP A 69 -16.41 10.24 -24.94
C ASP A 69 -16.82 11.49 -24.15
N ARG A 70 -15.99 11.94 -23.19
CA ARG A 70 -16.26 13.13 -22.36
C ARG A 70 -16.12 14.44 -23.14
N VAL A 71 -15.07 14.58 -23.94
CA VAL A 71 -14.73 15.85 -24.62
C VAL A 71 -15.48 16.01 -25.93
N LEU A 72 -15.55 14.95 -26.73
CA LEU A 72 -16.14 14.99 -28.08
C LEU A 72 -17.60 14.53 -28.11
N GLY A 73 -18.07 13.86 -27.05
CA GLY A 73 -19.38 13.24 -27.05
C GLY A 73 -19.51 12.22 -28.19
N LYS A 74 -20.61 12.27 -28.94
CA LYS A 74 -20.84 11.39 -30.10
C LYS A 74 -20.25 11.90 -31.42
N THR A 75 -19.53 13.02 -31.41
CA THR A 75 -19.02 13.70 -32.60
C THR A 75 -17.50 13.58 -32.66
N ALA A 76 -17.00 12.53 -33.32
CA ALA A 76 -15.61 12.08 -33.27
C ALA A 76 -14.56 12.95 -34.00
N ASP A 77 -14.90 14.16 -34.47
CA ASP A 77 -14.10 14.87 -35.49
C ASP A 77 -13.29 16.08 -34.97
N ASP A 78 -13.45 16.50 -33.70
CA ASP A 78 -12.76 17.70 -33.19
C ASP A 78 -11.48 17.38 -32.38
N VAL A 79 -10.41 17.00 -33.09
CA VAL A 79 -9.07 16.78 -32.48
C VAL A 79 -8.51 18.04 -31.80
N ASP A 80 -8.90 19.22 -32.27
CA ASP A 80 -8.51 20.49 -31.67
C ASP A 80 -9.05 20.61 -30.24
N ALA A 81 -10.29 20.15 -29.99
CA ALA A 81 -10.87 20.10 -28.65
C ALA A 81 -10.10 19.17 -27.70
N LEU A 82 -9.57 18.03 -28.16
CA LEU A 82 -8.72 17.15 -27.35
C LEU A 82 -7.40 17.84 -26.97
N THR A 83 -6.75 18.49 -27.94
CA THR A 83 -5.50 19.23 -27.71
C THR A 83 -5.73 20.38 -26.72
N GLU A 84 -6.83 21.12 -26.91
CA GLU A 84 -7.26 22.18 -26.01
C GLU A 84 -7.51 21.65 -24.59
N TRP A 85 -8.22 20.53 -24.46
CA TRP A 85 -8.50 19.93 -23.16
C TRP A 85 -7.21 19.53 -22.44
N VAL A 86 -6.25 18.88 -23.12
CA VAL A 86 -4.97 18.50 -22.50
C VAL A 86 -4.20 19.75 -22.07
N SER A 87 -4.09 20.76 -22.95
CA SER A 87 -3.37 22.00 -22.67
C SER A 87 -3.93 22.76 -21.45
N ARG A 88 -5.24 22.71 -21.22
CA ARG A 88 -5.93 23.42 -20.12
C ARG A 88 -6.07 22.60 -18.84
N SER A 89 -6.17 21.28 -18.96
CA SER A 89 -6.56 20.39 -17.85
C SER A 89 -5.40 19.57 -17.32
N VAL A 90 -4.29 19.49 -18.05
CA VAL A 90 -3.09 18.77 -17.62
C VAL A 90 -1.96 19.74 -17.35
N CYS A 91 -1.31 19.52 -16.23
CA CYS A 91 -0.33 20.38 -15.64
C CYS A 91 1.10 19.88 -15.91
N TRP A 92 2.01 20.79 -16.27
CA TRP A 92 3.38 20.40 -16.59
C TRP A 92 4.22 20.14 -15.34
N LEU A 93 5.14 19.17 -15.43
CA LEU A 93 6.10 18.83 -14.38
C LEU A 93 7.51 18.61 -14.97
N PRO A 94 8.58 18.99 -14.24
CA PRO A 94 9.95 18.90 -14.74
C PRO A 94 10.60 17.54 -14.45
N TYR A 95 10.38 16.56 -15.33
CA TYR A 95 11.11 15.29 -15.32
C TYR A 95 11.29 14.74 -16.73
N HIS A 96 12.26 13.85 -16.91
CA HIS A 96 12.59 13.22 -18.19
C HIS A 96 11.90 11.86 -18.39
N GLY A 97 11.62 11.57 -19.66
CA GLY A 97 11.02 10.31 -20.13
C GLY A 97 9.59 10.04 -19.62
N ALA A 98 9.07 8.85 -19.92
CA ALA A 98 7.70 8.46 -19.62
C ALA A 98 7.62 7.77 -18.25
N LEU A 99 6.88 8.38 -17.33
CA LEU A 99 6.67 7.88 -15.97
C LEU A 99 5.20 7.50 -15.74
N ARG A 100 4.29 8.40 -16.15
CA ARG A 100 2.86 8.32 -15.82
C ARG A 100 2.05 7.62 -16.90
N GLY A 101 2.42 7.80 -18.16
CA GLY A 101 1.61 7.39 -19.30
C GLY A 101 0.22 8.05 -19.34
N PRO A 102 -0.62 7.66 -20.32
CA PRO A 102 -1.95 8.25 -20.49
C PRO A 102 -2.82 8.18 -19.23
N ARG A 103 -2.93 6.99 -18.61
CA ARG A 103 -3.75 6.79 -17.41
C ARG A 103 -3.24 7.59 -16.22
N GLY A 104 -1.93 7.57 -15.94
CA GLY A 104 -1.37 8.32 -14.81
C GLY A 104 -1.60 9.83 -14.94
N VAL A 105 -1.49 10.36 -16.17
CA VAL A 105 -1.82 11.76 -16.45
C VAL A 105 -3.30 12.05 -16.24
N LEU A 106 -4.20 11.13 -16.63
CA LEU A 106 -5.64 11.29 -16.38
C LEU A 106 -5.96 11.28 -14.87
N ILE A 107 -5.30 10.42 -14.09
CA ILE A 107 -5.49 10.30 -12.63
C ILE A 107 -5.00 11.56 -11.90
N GLU A 108 -3.77 12.01 -12.17
CA GLU A 108 -3.13 13.09 -11.42
C GLU A 108 -3.41 14.48 -12.02
N ARG A 109 -3.79 14.54 -13.30
CA ARG A 109 -3.86 15.77 -14.10
C ARG A 109 -2.52 16.49 -14.21
N ARG A 110 -1.40 15.76 -14.14
CA ARG A 110 -0.04 16.29 -14.27
C ARG A 110 0.84 15.35 -15.10
N GLY A 111 1.84 15.89 -15.79
CA GLY A 111 2.84 15.13 -16.54
C GLY A 111 3.81 16.04 -17.31
N ASN A 112 4.97 15.53 -17.68
CA ASN A 112 5.92 16.24 -18.55
C ASN A 112 5.39 16.32 -20.01
N SER A 113 6.17 16.89 -20.92
CA SER A 113 5.83 17.02 -22.34
C SER A 113 5.55 15.66 -23.00
N LEU A 114 6.34 14.63 -22.67
CA LEU A 114 6.18 13.28 -23.22
C LEU A 114 4.91 12.59 -22.72
N ASP A 115 4.66 12.57 -21.41
CA ASP A 115 3.46 11.94 -20.83
C ASP A 115 2.18 12.67 -21.28
N GLN A 116 2.20 13.99 -21.43
CA GLN A 116 1.11 14.76 -22.04
C GLN A 116 0.88 14.37 -23.51
N SER A 117 1.96 14.22 -24.26
CA SER A 117 1.91 13.80 -25.67
C SER A 117 1.41 12.38 -25.83
N LEU A 118 1.79 11.46 -24.93
CA LEU A 118 1.29 10.09 -24.89
C LEU A 118 -0.22 10.05 -24.64
N LEU A 119 -0.72 10.83 -23.68
CA LEU A 119 -2.17 10.96 -23.46
C LEU A 119 -2.87 11.47 -24.72
N LEU A 120 -2.39 12.58 -25.28
CA LEU A 120 -3.00 13.20 -26.46
C LEU A 120 -2.97 12.26 -27.67
N ALA A 121 -1.85 11.59 -27.91
CA ALA A 121 -1.70 10.62 -29.00
C ALA A 121 -2.69 9.46 -28.84
N ALA A 122 -2.80 8.89 -27.63
CA ALA A 122 -3.75 7.80 -27.37
C ALA A 122 -5.21 8.26 -27.58
N SER A 123 -5.57 9.47 -27.13
CA SER A 123 -6.92 10.01 -27.32
C SER A 123 -7.24 10.31 -28.79
N ILE A 124 -6.29 10.83 -29.58
CA ILE A 124 -6.49 11.06 -31.02
C ILE A 124 -6.54 9.74 -31.78
N ALA A 125 -5.69 8.77 -31.44
CA ALA A 125 -5.72 7.43 -32.03
C ALA A 125 -7.08 6.74 -31.81
N ALA A 126 -7.68 6.92 -30.63
CA ALA A 126 -9.01 6.40 -30.30
C ALA A 126 -10.13 6.98 -31.20
N THR A 127 -9.91 8.11 -31.89
CA THR A 127 -10.84 8.62 -32.92
C THR A 127 -10.61 8.01 -34.31
N GLY A 128 -9.68 7.05 -34.44
CA GLY A 128 -9.31 6.40 -35.70
C GLY A 128 -8.33 7.18 -36.57
N ARG A 129 -7.68 8.22 -36.05
CA ARG A 129 -6.68 9.02 -36.76
C ARG A 129 -5.27 8.47 -36.54
N GLU A 130 -4.39 8.68 -37.52
CA GLU A 130 -2.98 8.32 -37.37
C GLU A 130 -2.26 9.36 -36.51
N VAL A 131 -1.39 8.87 -35.63
CA VAL A 131 -0.62 9.69 -34.70
C VAL A 131 0.83 9.23 -34.67
N ARG A 132 1.72 10.18 -34.44
CA ARG A 132 3.12 9.92 -34.09
C ARG A 132 3.60 10.96 -33.11
N LEU A 133 4.61 10.60 -32.33
CA LEU A 133 5.30 11.52 -31.44
C LEU A 133 6.43 12.19 -32.20
N ALA A 134 6.61 13.47 -31.92
CA ALA A 134 7.69 14.29 -32.44
C ALA A 134 8.47 14.88 -31.26
N HIS A 135 9.78 14.95 -31.41
CA HIS A 135 10.70 15.41 -30.37
C HIS A 135 11.74 16.37 -30.93
N ARG A 136 12.14 17.31 -30.08
CA ARG A 136 13.30 18.16 -30.29
C ARG A 136 13.91 18.59 -28.96
N GLU A 137 15.18 18.93 -29.01
CA GLU A 137 15.80 19.75 -27.97
C GLU A 137 15.48 21.24 -28.23
N LEU A 138 14.83 21.93 -27.28
CA LEU A 138 14.57 23.37 -27.42
C LEU A 138 15.86 24.19 -27.19
N PRO A 139 16.05 25.30 -27.93
CA PRO A 139 17.07 26.29 -27.59
C PRO A 139 16.87 26.82 -26.17
N THR A 140 17.97 27.14 -25.48
CA THR A 140 17.95 27.60 -24.09
C THR A 140 17.08 28.85 -23.91
N GLU A 141 17.14 29.79 -24.85
CA GLU A 141 16.36 31.03 -24.81
C GLU A 141 14.85 30.76 -24.85
N LEU A 142 14.42 29.76 -25.65
CA LEU A 142 13.01 29.39 -25.77
C LEU A 142 12.53 28.62 -24.54
N ALA A 143 13.37 27.75 -23.98
CA ALA A 143 13.08 27.05 -22.73
C ALA A 143 12.97 28.04 -21.54
N GLU A 144 13.83 29.07 -21.49
CA GLU A 144 13.74 30.16 -20.51
C GLU A 144 12.45 30.98 -20.66
N GLU A 145 12.06 31.32 -21.90
CA GLU A 145 10.79 32.01 -22.15
C GLU A 145 9.59 31.17 -21.70
N LEU A 146 9.58 29.88 -22.04
CA LEU A 146 8.53 28.94 -21.66
C LEU A 146 8.43 28.80 -20.14
N ARG A 147 9.58 28.64 -19.46
CA ARG A 147 9.67 28.61 -17.99
C ARG A 147 9.12 29.89 -17.37
N GLY A 148 9.47 31.05 -17.94
CA GLY A 148 8.95 32.34 -17.51
C GLY A 148 7.43 32.43 -17.59
N ARG A 149 6.82 32.00 -18.71
CA ARG A 149 5.36 31.99 -18.88
C ARG A 149 4.67 31.04 -17.90
N LEU A 150 5.22 29.85 -17.70
CA LEU A 150 4.71 28.87 -16.75
C LEU A 150 4.76 29.37 -15.30
N ARG A 151 5.69 30.28 -14.96
CA ARG A 151 5.83 30.84 -13.60
C ARG A 151 5.04 32.12 -13.33
N ILE A 152 4.76 32.92 -14.36
CA ILE A 152 4.14 34.24 -14.17
C ILE A 152 2.62 34.14 -14.03
N ASP A 153 2.00 33.14 -14.66
CA ASP A 153 0.55 32.98 -14.64
C ASP A 153 0.15 31.87 -13.66
N PRO A 154 -0.47 32.20 -12.51
CA PRO A 154 -0.95 31.20 -11.55
C PRO A 154 -2.01 30.25 -12.12
N ALA A 155 -2.69 30.61 -13.22
CA ALA A 155 -3.57 29.71 -13.96
C ALA A 155 -2.78 28.73 -14.86
N LEU A 156 -1.52 29.05 -15.17
CA LEU A 156 -0.56 28.16 -15.83
C LEU A 156 0.27 27.36 -14.81
N GLN A 157 0.47 27.88 -13.60
CA GLN A 157 1.06 27.15 -12.48
C GLN A 157 0.11 26.10 -11.93
N CYS A 158 0.66 24.95 -11.61
CA CYS A 158 -0.06 23.79 -11.10
C CYS A 158 -0.40 23.91 -9.62
N LEU A 159 -1.23 24.91 -9.30
CA LEU A 159 -1.95 24.93 -8.03
C LEU A 159 -3.01 23.82 -8.06
N PRO A 160 -3.26 23.10 -6.95
CA PRO A 160 -4.45 22.28 -6.83
C PRO A 160 -5.65 23.16 -7.15
N ARG A 161 -6.38 22.83 -8.22
CA ARG A 161 -7.46 23.66 -8.74
C ARG A 161 -8.47 23.92 -7.61
N PRO A 162 -8.68 25.18 -7.17
CA PRO A 162 -9.89 25.50 -6.43
C PRO A 162 -11.07 25.19 -7.36
N PRO A 163 -12.16 24.56 -6.89
CA PRO A 163 -13.36 24.40 -7.70
C PRO A 163 -13.70 25.75 -8.34
N LEU A 164 -14.05 25.76 -9.63
CA LEU A 164 -14.35 27.02 -10.32
C LEU A 164 -15.44 27.77 -9.54
N ALA A 165 -15.36 29.10 -9.45
CA ALA A 165 -16.42 29.89 -8.85
C ALA A 165 -17.76 29.61 -9.58
N GLY A 166 -18.70 28.97 -8.88
CA GLY A 166 -19.95 28.43 -9.43
C GLY A 166 -20.07 26.89 -9.35
N GLU A 167 -18.95 26.17 -9.29
CA GLU A 167 -18.91 24.73 -9.02
C GLU A 167 -19.06 24.41 -7.53
N GLU A 168 -18.75 25.32 -6.60
CA GLU A 168 -18.95 25.09 -5.16
C GLU A 168 -20.42 24.86 -4.80
N GLY A 169 -21.33 25.66 -5.37
CA GLY A 169 -22.77 25.46 -5.21
C GLY A 169 -23.27 24.21 -5.94
N ALA A 170 -22.69 23.88 -7.09
CA ALA A 170 -23.04 22.67 -7.84
C ALA A 170 -22.50 21.39 -7.19
N ALA A 171 -21.36 21.46 -6.48
CA ALA A 171 -20.73 20.37 -5.76
C ALA A 171 -21.44 20.10 -4.42
N ASP A 172 -21.81 21.13 -3.67
CA ASP A 172 -22.65 20.97 -2.48
C ASP A 172 -24.06 20.45 -2.87
N ASP A 173 -24.65 20.92 -3.98
CA ASP A 173 -25.90 20.36 -4.53
C ASP A 173 -25.75 18.91 -5.05
N ALA A 174 -24.63 18.59 -5.70
CA ALA A 174 -24.35 17.22 -6.17
C ALA A 174 -24.08 16.27 -5.00
N ARG A 175 -23.40 16.74 -3.94
CA ARG A 175 -23.19 16.01 -2.68
C ARG A 175 -24.53 15.75 -1.99
N GLY A 176 -25.36 16.77 -1.82
CA GLY A 176 -26.69 16.60 -1.22
C GLY A 176 -27.59 15.65 -2.00
N LYS A 177 -27.56 15.70 -3.35
CA LYS A 177 -28.27 14.73 -4.21
C LYS A 177 -27.71 13.33 -4.07
N ALA A 178 -26.39 13.15 -4.10
CA ALA A 178 -25.75 11.86 -3.92
C ALA A 178 -26.12 11.26 -2.56
N VAL A 179 -26.02 12.04 -1.48
CA VAL A 179 -26.40 11.59 -0.12
C VAL A 179 -27.86 11.16 -0.06
N ALA A 180 -28.78 11.95 -0.64
CA ALA A 180 -30.19 11.58 -0.70
C ALA A 180 -30.44 10.30 -1.52
N GLU A 181 -29.79 10.14 -2.66
CA GLU A 181 -29.90 8.95 -3.52
C GLU A 181 -29.29 7.71 -2.88
N VAL A 182 -28.18 7.85 -2.14
CA VAL A 182 -27.60 6.75 -1.36
C VAL A 182 -28.49 6.38 -0.18
N ALA A 183 -29.02 7.37 0.54
CA ALA A 183 -29.97 7.16 1.63
C ALA A 183 -31.21 6.39 1.14
N GLU A 184 -31.78 6.79 0.01
CA GLU A 184 -32.88 6.08 -0.63
C GLU A 184 -32.47 4.65 -1.03
N ALA A 185 -31.31 4.48 -1.66
CA ALA A 185 -30.82 3.17 -2.08
C ALA A 185 -30.56 2.20 -0.90
N LEU A 186 -30.20 2.73 0.27
CA LEU A 186 -29.96 1.99 1.50
C LEU A 186 -31.18 1.87 2.42
N GLY A 187 -32.27 2.59 2.13
CA GLY A 187 -33.40 2.72 3.05
C GLY A 187 -33.04 3.40 4.37
N MET A 188 -32.06 4.32 4.34
CA MET A 188 -31.57 5.07 5.48
C MET A 188 -32.09 6.50 5.46
N ASP A 189 -32.07 7.17 6.63
CA ASP A 189 -32.32 8.61 6.72
C ASP A 189 -31.08 9.37 6.20
N PRO A 190 -31.23 10.31 5.24
CA PRO A 190 -30.13 11.16 4.76
C PRO A 190 -29.33 11.81 5.90
N ALA A 191 -29.99 12.22 6.99
CA ALA A 191 -29.31 12.85 8.13
C ALA A 191 -28.30 11.91 8.83
N VAL A 192 -28.50 10.59 8.73
CA VAL A 192 -27.55 9.59 9.26
C VAL A 192 -26.28 9.55 8.40
N ILE A 193 -26.41 9.70 7.08
CA ILE A 193 -25.27 9.72 6.16
C ILE A 193 -24.54 11.06 6.30
N GLU A 194 -25.26 12.18 6.35
CA GLU A 194 -24.69 13.52 6.57
C GLU A 194 -23.93 13.59 7.90
N GLY A 195 -24.54 13.12 8.99
CA GLY A 195 -23.86 13.11 10.30
C GLY A 195 -22.61 12.23 10.32
N ARG A 196 -22.56 11.16 9.51
CA ARG A 196 -21.36 10.31 9.38
C ARG A 196 -20.27 10.96 8.55
N ASP A 197 -20.67 11.64 7.50
CA ASP A 197 -19.79 12.40 6.62
C ASP A 197 -19.10 13.52 7.41
N GLU A 198 -19.87 14.27 8.22
CA GLU A 198 -19.36 15.29 9.14
C GLU A 198 -18.41 14.70 10.20
N GLU A 199 -18.76 13.56 10.81
CA GLU A 199 -17.91 12.89 11.81
C GLU A 199 -16.56 12.47 11.21
N LEU A 200 -16.56 11.91 9.99
CA LEU A 200 -15.34 11.51 9.29
C LEU A 200 -14.49 12.72 8.85
N ASP A 201 -15.13 13.81 8.43
CA ASP A 201 -14.45 15.08 8.13
C ASP A 201 -13.77 15.65 9.40
N ILE A 202 -14.44 15.59 10.55
CA ILE A 202 -13.88 16.02 11.85
C ILE A 202 -12.70 15.14 12.26
N GLN A 203 -12.87 13.81 12.24
CA GLN A 203 -11.79 12.86 12.57
C GLN A 203 -10.57 13.05 11.66
N GLY A 204 -10.80 13.28 10.36
CA GLY A 204 -9.72 13.59 9.42
C GLY A 204 -8.98 14.87 9.77
N GLN A 205 -9.68 15.91 10.24
CA GLN A 205 -9.07 17.17 10.66
C GLN A 205 -8.27 17.02 11.95
N GLU A 206 -8.83 16.40 12.98
CA GLU A 206 -8.16 16.13 14.25
C GLU A 206 -6.87 15.31 14.03
N TYR A 207 -6.95 14.31 13.15
CA TYR A 207 -5.78 13.54 12.74
C TYR A 207 -4.68 14.43 12.11
N LEU A 208 -5.04 15.28 11.15
CA LEU A 208 -4.07 16.18 10.50
C LEU A 208 -3.46 17.20 11.47
N GLU A 209 -4.27 17.74 12.38
CA GLU A 209 -3.82 18.66 13.43
C GLU A 209 -2.82 18.01 14.40
N ARG A 210 -2.81 16.68 14.52
CA ARG A 210 -1.81 15.92 15.29
C ARG A 210 -0.58 15.58 14.46
N VAL A 211 -0.76 14.99 13.29
CA VAL A 211 0.32 14.40 12.50
C VAL A 211 1.31 15.45 11.99
N LEU A 212 0.79 16.56 11.49
CA LEU A 212 1.65 17.56 10.85
C LEU A 212 2.57 18.26 11.86
N PRO A 213 2.10 18.76 13.02
CA PRO A 213 3.00 19.31 14.04
C PRO A 213 4.01 18.30 14.57
N MET A 214 3.62 17.03 14.74
CA MET A 214 4.53 15.95 15.13
C MET A 214 5.65 15.78 14.10
N ALA A 215 5.32 15.58 12.82
CA ALA A 215 6.30 15.39 11.76
C ALA A 215 7.24 16.59 11.63
N MET A 216 6.71 17.82 11.69
CA MET A 216 7.51 19.03 11.56
C MET A 216 8.36 19.33 12.80
N GLY A 217 7.91 18.92 13.99
CA GLY A 217 8.72 18.92 15.21
C GLY A 217 9.92 18.00 15.07
N GLN A 218 9.68 16.75 14.68
CA GLN A 218 10.74 15.76 14.44
C GLN A 218 11.73 16.21 13.36
N ALA A 219 11.24 16.77 12.26
CA ALA A 219 12.11 17.27 11.19
C ALA A 219 13.04 18.38 11.69
N ARG A 220 12.54 19.29 12.54
CA ARG A 220 13.36 20.33 13.17
C ARG A 220 14.45 19.74 14.05
N ASP A 221 14.09 18.78 14.91
CA ASP A 221 15.01 18.19 15.89
C ASP A 221 16.09 17.35 15.20
N LEU A 222 15.72 16.55 14.20
CA LEU A 222 16.66 15.77 13.39
C LEU A 222 17.63 16.66 12.63
N ARG A 223 17.17 17.77 12.04
CA ARG A 223 18.08 18.76 11.41
C ARG A 223 19.05 19.37 12.41
N GLY A 224 18.62 19.62 13.64
CA GLY A 224 19.50 20.08 14.72
C GLY A 224 20.65 19.10 14.97
N LEU A 225 20.33 17.81 15.11
CA LEU A 225 21.34 16.77 15.29
C LEU A 225 22.27 16.62 14.08
N LEU A 226 21.74 16.67 12.86
CA LEU A 226 22.53 16.59 11.63
C LEU A 226 23.51 17.76 11.53
N ALA A 227 23.06 18.97 11.86
CA ALA A 227 23.91 20.16 11.88
C ALA A 227 25.05 20.03 12.91
N GLU A 228 24.80 19.45 14.09
CA GLU A 228 25.86 19.16 15.07
C GLU A 228 26.91 18.15 14.55
N ALA A 229 26.49 17.23 13.68
CA ALA A 229 27.37 16.27 13.02
C ALA A 229 28.05 16.81 11.75
N GLY A 230 27.86 18.09 11.41
CA GLY A 230 28.42 18.72 10.22
C GLY A 230 27.70 18.36 8.92
N VAL A 231 26.50 17.79 9.01
CA VAL A 231 25.62 17.52 7.87
C VAL A 231 24.66 18.70 7.74
N HIS A 232 24.93 19.55 6.76
CA HIS A 232 24.13 20.72 6.46
C HIS A 232 23.50 20.57 5.08
N PRO A 233 22.38 21.26 4.79
CA PRO A 233 22.00 21.51 3.41
C PRO A 233 23.22 22.04 2.64
N PRO A 234 23.38 21.72 1.36
CA PRO A 234 24.48 22.26 0.56
C PRO A 234 24.42 23.79 0.58
N ASP A 235 25.21 24.40 1.47
CA ASP A 235 25.33 25.84 1.64
C ASP A 235 26.23 26.37 0.52
N ALA A 236 25.63 26.84 -0.58
CA ALA A 236 26.35 27.74 -1.46
C ALA A 236 25.42 28.88 -1.92
N PRO A 237 25.62 30.13 -1.45
CA PRO A 237 24.94 31.31 -2.01
C PRO A 237 25.25 31.53 -3.50
N ASP A 238 26.25 30.82 -4.05
CA ASP A 238 26.63 30.79 -5.47
C ASP A 238 26.32 29.45 -6.17
N ALA A 239 25.63 28.49 -5.51
CA ALA A 239 25.21 27.27 -6.18
C ALA A 239 24.21 27.62 -7.29
N PRO A 240 24.30 27.01 -8.48
CA PRO A 240 23.24 27.09 -9.46
C PRO A 240 21.93 26.70 -8.78
N ASP A 241 20.87 27.45 -9.03
CA ASP A 241 19.52 27.08 -8.61
C ASP A 241 19.20 25.70 -9.24
N GLU A 242 19.43 24.62 -8.48
CA GLU A 242 19.26 23.23 -8.92
C GLU A 242 17.86 23.03 -9.48
N GLU A 243 16.86 23.60 -8.79
CA GLU A 243 15.45 23.52 -9.16
C GLU A 243 15.21 24.20 -10.52
N ALA A 244 15.80 25.38 -10.72
CA ALA A 244 15.77 26.06 -12.02
C ALA A 244 16.47 25.29 -13.14
N ALA A 245 17.61 24.68 -12.85
CA ALA A 245 18.37 23.91 -13.83
C ALA A 245 17.59 22.68 -14.26
N VAL A 246 17.01 21.94 -13.31
CA VAL A 246 16.13 20.78 -13.57
C VAL A 246 14.90 21.17 -14.39
N GLU A 247 14.26 22.30 -14.08
CA GLU A 247 13.13 22.80 -14.88
C GLU A 247 13.55 23.14 -16.32
N LEU A 248 14.68 23.83 -16.50
CA LEU A 248 15.17 24.21 -17.82
C LEU A 248 15.55 22.99 -18.65
N ASP A 249 16.23 22.02 -18.05
CA ASP A 249 16.63 20.78 -18.71
C ASP A 249 15.40 19.97 -19.17
N ALA A 250 14.41 19.80 -18.29
CA ALA A 250 13.17 19.12 -18.61
C ALA A 250 12.31 19.83 -19.67
N LEU A 251 12.37 21.17 -19.75
CA LEU A 251 11.69 21.93 -20.81
C LEU A 251 12.40 21.80 -22.16
N ARG A 252 13.73 21.65 -22.17
CA ARG A 252 14.49 21.44 -23.40
C ARG A 252 14.15 20.10 -24.04
N ASP A 253 13.94 19.06 -23.23
CA ASP A 253 13.46 17.75 -23.70
C ASP A 253 11.97 17.80 -24.10
N HIS A 254 11.69 18.37 -25.28
CA HIS A 254 10.33 18.74 -25.67
C HIS A 254 9.71 17.75 -26.66
N TRP A 255 8.54 17.26 -26.29
CA TRP A 255 7.74 16.29 -27.03
C TRP A 255 6.37 16.87 -27.38
N TRP A 256 5.87 16.54 -28.57
CA TRP A 256 4.52 16.86 -29.02
C TRP A 256 3.94 15.77 -29.93
N VAL A 257 2.66 15.89 -30.28
CA VAL A 257 1.96 14.95 -31.16
C VAL A 257 1.86 15.52 -32.56
N GLN A 258 2.06 14.66 -33.57
CA GLN A 258 1.65 14.92 -34.94
C GLN A 258 0.48 14.01 -35.28
N SER A 259 -0.60 14.57 -35.82
CA SER A 259 -1.79 13.81 -36.25
C SER A 259 -2.03 13.95 -37.76
N SER A 260 -2.54 12.90 -38.39
CA SER A 260 -2.89 12.89 -39.81
C SER A 260 -4.25 12.22 -40.06
N GLU A 261 -4.97 12.70 -41.09
CA GLU A 261 -6.19 12.06 -41.61
C GLU A 261 -5.91 11.09 -42.76
N ASP A 262 -4.85 11.33 -43.53
CA ASP A 262 -4.52 10.63 -44.77
C ASP A 262 -3.15 9.90 -44.71
N GLY A 263 -2.40 10.06 -43.63
CA GLY A 263 -1.03 9.55 -43.45
C GLY A 263 0.05 10.37 -44.20
N GLU A 264 -0.36 11.33 -45.02
CA GLU A 264 0.54 12.13 -45.87
C GLU A 264 0.77 13.53 -45.28
N THR A 265 -0.30 14.17 -44.81
CA THR A 265 -0.26 15.52 -44.25
C THR A 265 -0.31 15.45 -42.73
N TRP A 266 0.78 15.89 -42.09
CA TRP A 266 0.92 15.86 -40.63
C TRP A 266 0.70 17.25 -40.04
N THR A 267 -0.15 17.34 -39.02
CA THR A 267 -0.43 18.58 -38.27
C THR A 267 0.14 18.48 -36.86
N ASP A 268 0.90 19.47 -36.43
CA ASP A 268 1.45 19.56 -35.07
C ASP A 268 0.36 19.89 -34.05
N ARG A 269 0.37 19.14 -32.95
CA ARG A 269 -0.54 19.24 -31.81
C ARG A 269 0.30 19.25 -30.53
N ASP A 270 0.61 20.45 -30.05
CA ASP A 270 1.49 20.67 -28.90
C ASP A 270 0.70 21.31 -27.73
N PRO A 271 0.46 20.57 -26.64
CA PRO A 271 -0.23 21.08 -25.46
C PRO A 271 0.45 22.28 -24.80
N LEU A 272 1.78 22.29 -24.70
CA LEU A 272 2.54 23.36 -24.03
C LEU A 272 2.60 24.62 -24.89
N ALA A 273 2.86 24.47 -26.19
CA ALA A 273 2.82 25.57 -27.15
C ALA A 273 1.45 26.25 -27.15
N ARG A 274 0.37 25.46 -27.18
CA ARG A 274 -1.00 25.96 -27.12
C ARG A 274 -1.29 26.65 -25.80
N ARG A 275 -0.95 26.02 -24.67
CA ARG A 275 -1.15 26.58 -23.32
C ARG A 275 -0.45 27.93 -23.16
N CYS A 276 0.79 28.03 -23.63
CA CYS A 276 1.60 29.22 -23.46
C CYS A 276 1.45 30.22 -24.61
N ASN A 277 0.68 29.90 -25.66
CA ASN A 277 0.57 30.69 -26.89
C ASN A 277 1.96 31.04 -27.47
N LEU A 278 2.76 29.98 -27.71
CA LEU A 278 4.10 30.01 -28.28
C LEU A 278 4.16 29.07 -29.48
N GLU A 279 5.00 29.40 -30.47
CA GLU A 279 5.36 28.45 -31.52
C GLU A 279 6.62 27.69 -31.07
N LEU A 280 6.45 26.45 -30.62
CA LEU A 280 7.54 25.56 -30.19
C LEU A 280 7.86 24.49 -31.24
N ALA A 281 6.85 24.07 -31.99
CA ALA A 281 6.95 23.07 -33.04
C ALA A 281 7.71 23.64 -34.25
N GLU A 282 8.85 23.01 -34.56
CA GLU A 282 9.57 23.16 -35.83
C GLU A 282 9.96 21.74 -36.31
N SER A 283 10.90 21.64 -37.27
CA SER A 283 11.37 20.34 -37.77
C SER A 283 11.83 19.43 -36.62
N PRO A 284 11.21 18.25 -36.40
CA PRO A 284 11.58 17.35 -35.32
C PRO A 284 12.94 16.71 -35.58
N SER A 285 13.73 16.50 -34.52
CA SER A 285 14.96 15.70 -34.59
C SER A 285 14.67 14.21 -34.51
N LEU A 286 13.55 13.81 -33.91
CA LEU A 286 13.11 12.43 -33.77
C LEU A 286 11.60 12.32 -33.99
N ILE A 287 11.21 11.25 -34.68
CA ILE A 287 9.81 10.84 -34.86
C ILE A 287 9.70 9.39 -34.39
N SER A 288 8.70 9.10 -33.56
CA SER A 288 8.46 7.76 -33.02
C SER A 288 6.96 7.43 -33.03
N ALA A 289 6.62 6.17 -33.23
CA ALA A 289 5.29 5.70 -32.86
C ALA A 289 5.15 5.71 -31.31
N PRO A 290 3.96 5.97 -30.74
CA PRO A 290 3.76 5.98 -29.29
C PRO A 290 4.10 4.66 -28.59
N ASP A 291 3.89 3.53 -29.26
CA ASP A 291 4.15 2.17 -28.76
C ASP A 291 5.56 1.65 -29.06
N GLU A 292 6.36 2.40 -29.82
CA GLU A 292 7.74 2.08 -30.19
C GLU A 292 8.77 3.03 -29.53
N LEU A 293 8.40 3.64 -28.40
CA LEU A 293 9.33 4.51 -27.67
C LEU A 293 10.62 3.77 -27.28
N PRO A 294 11.81 4.38 -27.48
CA PRO A 294 13.08 3.84 -27.01
C PRO A 294 13.04 3.49 -25.52
N GLU A 295 13.59 2.33 -25.17
CA GLU A 295 13.52 1.84 -23.78
C GLU A 295 14.26 2.75 -22.79
N GLU A 296 15.24 3.52 -23.25
CA GLU A 296 16.00 4.48 -22.45
C GLU A 296 15.13 5.65 -21.96
N LEU A 297 14.01 5.92 -22.63
CA LEU A 297 13.05 6.95 -22.24
C LEU A 297 12.00 6.45 -21.24
N LEU A 298 11.98 5.15 -20.94
CA LEU A 298 10.99 4.57 -20.05
C LEU A 298 11.54 4.44 -18.64
N HIS A 299 10.84 5.06 -17.67
CA HIS A 299 10.99 4.67 -16.27
C HIS A 299 10.58 3.20 -16.13
N ARG A 300 11.33 2.41 -15.35
CA ARG A 300 11.10 0.98 -15.20
C ARG A 300 11.22 0.55 -13.74
N LEU A 301 10.39 -0.44 -13.39
CA LEU A 301 10.49 -1.17 -12.13
C LEU A 301 10.72 -2.64 -12.45
N THR A 302 11.81 -3.19 -11.90
CA THR A 302 12.06 -4.63 -11.91
C THR A 302 11.94 -5.19 -10.48
N LEU A 303 11.12 -6.22 -10.32
CA LEU A 303 11.03 -7.03 -9.11
C LEU A 303 11.81 -8.33 -9.31
N ARG A 304 12.76 -8.63 -8.43
CA ARG A 304 13.48 -9.91 -8.43
C ARG A 304 13.29 -10.64 -7.12
N ILE A 305 13.05 -11.93 -7.19
CA ILE A 305 13.11 -12.83 -6.04
C ILE A 305 14.49 -13.45 -6.02
N VAL A 306 15.30 -13.10 -5.01
CA VAL A 306 16.70 -13.52 -4.89
C VAL A 306 16.82 -14.48 -3.72
N ALA A 307 17.35 -15.69 -3.96
CA ALA A 307 17.60 -16.70 -2.95
C ALA A 307 19.09 -16.75 -2.61
N GLU A 308 19.41 -16.84 -1.33
CA GLU A 308 20.77 -17.11 -0.82
C GLU A 308 20.88 -18.57 -0.39
N LYS A 309 21.91 -19.25 -0.88
CA LYS A 309 22.31 -20.56 -0.39
C LYS A 309 23.68 -20.47 0.25
N THR A 310 23.87 -21.24 1.30
CA THR A 310 25.11 -21.26 2.06
C THR A 310 25.52 -22.70 2.36
N GLY A 311 26.81 -23.02 2.21
CA GLY A 311 27.40 -24.31 2.54
C GLY A 311 28.91 -24.24 2.72
N PRO A 312 29.64 -25.37 2.63
CA PRO A 312 31.10 -25.43 2.87
C PRO A 312 31.93 -24.51 1.98
N GLU A 313 31.47 -24.26 0.76
CA GLU A 313 32.16 -23.40 -0.21
C GLU A 313 31.86 -21.90 -0.04
N GLY A 314 31.01 -21.55 0.95
CA GLY A 314 30.59 -20.18 1.23
C GLY A 314 29.13 -19.92 0.89
N SER A 315 28.79 -18.64 0.74
CA SER A 315 27.44 -18.18 0.40
C SER A 315 27.38 -17.71 -1.06
N SER A 316 26.26 -17.94 -1.72
CA SER A 316 25.99 -17.48 -3.09
C SER A 316 24.52 -17.11 -3.25
N THR A 317 24.23 -16.16 -4.13
CA THR A 317 22.86 -15.72 -4.42
C THR A 317 22.46 -16.05 -5.85
N GLU A 318 21.21 -16.46 -6.06
CA GLU A 318 20.64 -16.70 -7.39
C GLU A 318 19.25 -16.06 -7.52
N VAL A 319 18.93 -15.53 -8.70
CA VAL A 319 17.60 -14.96 -9.00
C VAL A 319 16.64 -16.10 -9.39
N ALA A 320 15.60 -16.31 -8.58
CA ALA A 320 14.58 -17.32 -8.83
C ALA A 320 13.48 -16.86 -9.81
N LEU A 321 13.17 -15.57 -9.81
CA LEU A 321 12.12 -14.95 -10.64
C LEU A 321 12.47 -13.47 -10.87
N SER A 322 12.24 -12.95 -12.08
CA SER A 322 12.43 -11.53 -12.42
C SER A 322 11.26 -10.99 -13.26
N VAL A 323 10.63 -9.92 -12.82
CA VAL A 323 9.53 -9.26 -13.54
C VAL A 323 9.86 -7.79 -13.75
N THR A 324 9.98 -7.36 -15.00
CA THR A 324 10.19 -5.94 -15.38
C THR A 324 8.94 -5.37 -16.02
N LYS A 325 8.54 -4.17 -15.60
CA LYS A 325 7.44 -3.42 -16.23
C LYS A 325 7.82 -1.94 -16.41
N PRO A 326 7.43 -1.30 -17.53
CA PRO A 326 7.54 0.14 -17.67
C PRO A 326 6.54 0.85 -16.76
N ALA A 327 6.94 1.97 -16.17
CA ALA A 327 6.14 2.72 -15.20
C ALA A 327 4.77 3.19 -15.76
N PRO A 328 4.65 3.64 -17.03
CA PRO A 328 3.36 3.96 -17.65
C PRO A 328 2.32 2.83 -17.57
N ALA A 329 2.73 1.56 -17.53
CA ALA A 329 1.84 0.41 -17.44
C ALA A 329 1.40 0.10 -15.99
N LEU A 330 1.97 0.76 -14.98
CA LEU A 330 1.76 0.47 -13.57
C LEU A 330 0.76 1.40 -12.89
N SER A 331 0.33 2.50 -13.53
CA SER A 331 -0.61 3.46 -12.93
C SER A 331 -1.91 2.77 -12.49
N GLY A 332 -2.19 2.88 -11.19
CA GLY A 332 -3.37 2.27 -10.56
C GLY A 332 -3.28 0.75 -10.33
N SER A 333 -2.16 0.12 -10.68
CA SER A 333 -1.93 -1.33 -10.52
C SER A 333 -1.00 -1.60 -9.34
N HIS A 334 -1.01 -2.82 -8.81
CA HIS A 334 -0.11 -3.25 -7.74
C HIS A 334 0.37 -4.68 -7.98
N PHE A 335 1.53 -5.03 -7.44
CA PHE A 335 2.00 -6.42 -7.44
C PHE A 335 1.58 -7.14 -6.17
N VAL A 336 1.35 -8.44 -6.28
CA VAL A 336 1.19 -9.37 -5.17
C VAL A 336 2.26 -10.44 -5.31
N VAL A 337 3.11 -10.57 -4.30
CA VAL A 337 4.18 -11.56 -4.22
C VAL A 337 3.79 -12.62 -3.20
N THR A 338 3.78 -13.88 -3.65
CA THR A 338 3.48 -15.06 -2.81
C THR A 338 4.45 -16.19 -3.11
N PHE A 339 4.56 -17.16 -2.20
CA PHE A 339 5.28 -18.40 -2.45
C PHE A 339 4.32 -19.58 -2.30
N GLN A 340 4.10 -20.31 -3.39
CA GLN A 340 3.22 -21.48 -3.40
C GLN A 340 4.00 -22.73 -2.97
N PRO A 341 3.57 -23.45 -1.93
CA PRO A 341 4.17 -24.73 -1.58
C PRO A 341 3.87 -25.79 -2.65
N LEU A 342 4.89 -26.55 -3.07
CA LEU A 342 4.73 -27.58 -4.11
C LEU A 342 4.48 -29.00 -3.59
N ASN A 343 4.58 -29.25 -2.27
CA ASN A 343 4.21 -30.53 -1.64
C ASN A 343 3.06 -30.41 -0.61
N PRO A 344 1.91 -29.77 -0.94
CA PRO A 344 0.90 -29.44 0.06
C PRO A 344 -0.01 -30.60 0.51
N ASP A 345 0.23 -31.86 0.10
CA ASP A 345 -0.67 -33.03 0.30
C ASP A 345 -0.86 -33.49 1.78
N ARG A 346 -0.59 -32.63 2.75
CA ARG A 346 -0.91 -32.87 4.16
C ARG A 346 -2.20 -32.12 4.45
N SER A 347 -3.34 -32.79 4.25
CA SER A 347 -4.62 -32.29 4.75
C SER A 347 -4.62 -32.30 6.28
N PRO A 348 -5.10 -31.24 6.94
CA PRO A 348 -5.28 -31.26 8.39
C PRO A 348 -6.24 -32.41 8.78
N PRO A 349 -5.96 -33.16 9.85
CA PRO A 349 -6.92 -34.14 10.36
C PRO A 349 -8.22 -33.44 10.76
N ALA A 350 -9.36 -34.04 10.42
CA ALA A 350 -10.68 -33.42 10.47
C ALA A 350 -11.25 -33.13 11.88
N ALA A 351 -10.45 -33.16 12.94
CA ALA A 351 -10.97 -33.09 14.31
C ALA A 351 -9.92 -32.65 15.36
N GLU A 352 -9.29 -31.48 15.20
CA GLU A 352 -8.30 -30.98 16.17
C GLU A 352 -8.63 -29.56 16.65
N GLY A 353 -8.37 -29.29 17.94
CA GLY A 353 -8.62 -27.99 18.57
C GLY A 353 -7.64 -26.89 18.14
N GLU A 354 -7.92 -25.62 18.47
CA GLU A 354 -7.11 -24.45 18.05
C GLU A 354 -5.60 -24.59 18.35
N ALA A 355 -5.23 -25.17 19.51
CA ALA A 355 -3.83 -25.39 19.89
C ALA A 355 -3.12 -26.52 19.10
N GLU A 356 -3.88 -27.50 18.59
CA GLU A 356 -3.37 -28.61 17.78
C GLU A 356 -3.22 -28.17 16.30
N SER A 357 -4.10 -27.28 15.83
CA SER A 357 -4.04 -26.67 14.49
C SER A 357 -2.80 -25.79 14.27
N GLY A 358 -2.36 -25.04 15.28
CA GLY A 358 -1.14 -24.23 15.22
C GLY A 358 0.14 -25.08 15.10
N ALA A 359 0.27 -26.11 15.94
CA ALA A 359 1.39 -27.05 15.88
C ALA A 359 1.40 -27.86 14.56
N TYR A 360 0.21 -28.24 14.07
CA TYR A 360 0.08 -28.86 12.76
C TYR A 360 0.60 -27.95 11.64
N THR A 361 0.19 -26.68 11.64
CA THR A 361 0.62 -25.70 10.64
C THR A 361 2.13 -25.48 10.67
N LEU A 362 2.73 -25.30 11.86
CA LEU A 362 4.18 -25.20 12.05
C LEU A 362 4.92 -26.41 11.46
N ARG A 363 4.44 -27.62 11.74
CA ARG A 363 5.02 -28.85 11.16
C ARG A 363 4.91 -28.88 9.64
N VAL A 364 3.75 -28.57 9.07
CA VAL A 364 3.55 -28.61 7.62
C VAL A 364 4.47 -27.62 6.91
N VAL A 365 4.58 -26.39 7.39
CA VAL A 365 5.45 -25.37 6.76
C VAL A 365 6.94 -25.65 6.98
N ALA A 366 7.33 -26.24 8.12
CA ALA A 366 8.72 -26.63 8.40
C ALA A 366 9.17 -27.82 7.54
N GLU A 367 8.27 -28.75 7.24
CA GLU A 367 8.50 -29.94 6.42
C GLU A 367 8.33 -29.69 4.91
N GLU A 368 7.84 -28.53 4.48
CA GLU A 368 7.80 -28.16 3.06
C GLU A 368 9.22 -27.93 2.54
N THR A 369 9.53 -28.52 1.39
CA THR A 369 10.89 -28.59 0.84
C THR A 369 11.06 -27.76 -0.44
N GLU A 370 9.97 -27.35 -1.08
CA GLU A 370 10.02 -26.63 -2.36
C GLU A 370 8.91 -25.58 -2.46
N TRP A 371 9.31 -24.34 -2.71
CA TRP A 371 8.43 -23.17 -2.74
C TRP A 371 8.54 -22.45 -4.08
N MET A 372 7.42 -22.17 -4.72
CA MET A 372 7.38 -21.48 -6.00
C MET A 372 7.01 -20.00 -5.82
N PRO A 373 7.94 -19.05 -6.00
CA PRO A 373 7.60 -17.64 -6.06
C PRO A 373 6.63 -17.35 -7.23
N VAL A 374 5.59 -16.58 -6.94
CA VAL A 374 4.62 -16.08 -7.91
C VAL A 374 4.48 -14.57 -7.71
N VAL A 375 4.64 -13.82 -8.79
CA VAL A 375 4.41 -12.37 -8.84
C VAL A 375 3.21 -12.10 -9.73
N SER A 376 2.15 -11.54 -9.15
CA SER A 376 0.93 -11.17 -9.85
C SER A 376 0.82 -9.66 -9.99
N LEU A 377 0.71 -9.13 -11.21
CA LEU A 377 0.33 -7.73 -11.45
C LEU A 377 -1.20 -7.64 -11.48
N VAL A 378 -1.76 -6.92 -10.52
CA VAL A 378 -3.19 -6.72 -10.35
C VAL A 378 -3.56 -5.31 -10.75
N ASP A 379 -4.41 -5.16 -11.77
CA ASP A 379 -4.89 -3.87 -12.24
C ASP A 379 -5.98 -3.27 -11.32
N TYR A 380 -6.42 -2.05 -11.63
CA TYR A 380 -7.46 -1.35 -10.87
C TYR A 380 -8.88 -1.97 -11.01
N LEU A 381 -9.06 -2.90 -11.94
CA LEU A 381 -10.28 -3.71 -12.09
C LEU A 381 -10.18 -5.04 -11.32
N GLY A 382 -9.03 -5.31 -10.70
CA GLY A 382 -8.72 -6.54 -10.00
C GLY A 382 -8.37 -7.71 -10.92
N GLN A 383 -8.07 -7.48 -12.20
CA GLN A 383 -7.55 -8.53 -13.07
C GLN A 383 -6.08 -8.77 -12.74
N ALA A 384 -5.69 -10.04 -12.61
CA ALA A 384 -4.35 -10.44 -12.21
C ALA A 384 -3.65 -11.18 -13.34
N ASP A 385 -2.49 -10.67 -13.77
CA ASP A 385 -1.54 -11.36 -14.64
C ASP A 385 -0.40 -11.92 -13.79
N SER A 386 -0.24 -13.25 -13.76
CA SER A 386 0.67 -13.93 -12.82
C SER A 386 1.84 -14.59 -13.53
N VAL A 387 3.05 -14.32 -13.04
CA VAL A 387 4.29 -14.85 -13.59
C VAL A 387 4.98 -15.73 -12.55
N HIS A 388 5.50 -16.87 -13.01
CA HIS A 388 6.37 -17.79 -12.28
C HIS A 388 7.41 -18.36 -13.24
N GLU A 389 8.61 -18.65 -12.76
CA GLU A 389 9.74 -19.14 -13.60
C GLU A 389 10.41 -20.38 -13.01
N ALA A 390 10.56 -20.43 -11.69
CA ALA A 390 11.28 -21.47 -10.98
C ALA A 390 10.69 -21.67 -9.58
N SER A 391 11.04 -22.77 -8.95
CA SER A 391 10.87 -22.98 -7.50
C SER A 391 12.22 -22.95 -6.78
N ILE A 392 12.16 -22.70 -5.48
CA ILE A 392 13.29 -22.60 -4.57
C ILE A 392 13.19 -23.77 -3.59
N ARG A 393 14.24 -24.59 -3.50
CA ARG A 393 14.32 -25.68 -2.52
C ARG A 393 14.96 -25.23 -1.21
N THR A 394 14.74 -26.00 -0.15
CA THR A 394 15.29 -25.72 1.18
C THR A 394 16.81 -25.83 1.28
N ASP A 395 17.48 -26.43 0.30
CA ASP A 395 18.93 -26.43 0.13
C ASP A 395 19.46 -25.18 -0.60
N GLY A 396 18.54 -24.34 -1.10
CA GLY A 396 18.80 -23.13 -1.85
C GLY A 396 18.99 -23.35 -3.36
N THR A 397 18.74 -24.55 -3.87
CA THR A 397 18.75 -24.82 -5.32
C THR A 397 17.52 -24.23 -6.01
N ILE A 398 17.75 -23.63 -7.18
CA ILE A 398 16.69 -23.11 -8.05
C ILE A 398 16.29 -24.18 -9.07
N ASN A 399 15.06 -24.66 -8.99
CA ASN A 399 14.49 -25.60 -9.94
C ASN A 399 13.71 -24.85 -11.03
N ARG A 400 14.31 -24.73 -12.22
CA ARG A 400 13.73 -24.06 -13.40
C ARG A 400 12.63 -24.88 -14.11
N SER A 401 12.30 -26.06 -13.61
CA SER A 401 11.25 -26.91 -14.15
C SER A 401 10.45 -27.59 -13.03
N PRO A 402 9.73 -26.79 -12.21
CA PRO A 402 8.89 -27.32 -11.14
C PRO A 402 7.77 -28.20 -11.71
N ASN A 403 7.44 -29.28 -11.00
CA ASN A 403 6.30 -30.11 -11.36
C ASN A 403 5.01 -29.46 -10.83
N LEU A 404 4.20 -28.90 -11.74
CA LEU A 404 3.00 -28.13 -11.41
C LEU A 404 1.73 -29.00 -11.28
N ASP A 405 1.77 -30.27 -11.70
CA ASP A 405 0.60 -31.15 -11.72
C ASP A 405 0.42 -31.91 -10.40
N ALA A 406 -0.46 -31.39 -9.53
CA ALA A 406 -0.90 -32.09 -8.32
C ALA A 406 -1.54 -33.46 -8.62
N LYS A 407 -2.18 -33.64 -9.79
CA LYS A 407 -2.90 -34.89 -10.16
C LYS A 407 -1.99 -36.03 -10.66
N VAL A 408 -0.79 -35.74 -11.16
CA VAL A 408 0.14 -36.77 -11.68
C VAL A 408 0.89 -37.49 -10.55
N ARG A 409 0.93 -36.92 -9.33
CA ARG A 409 1.58 -37.54 -8.16
C ARG A 409 0.95 -38.87 -7.72
N LYS A 410 -0.35 -39.11 -7.98
CA LYS A 410 -1.00 -40.39 -7.61
C LYS A 410 -0.56 -41.60 -8.45
N VAL A 411 0.01 -41.38 -9.63
CA VAL A 411 0.50 -42.47 -10.51
C VAL A 411 2.01 -42.70 -10.35
N ASN A 412 2.76 -41.67 -9.92
CA ASN A 412 4.21 -41.74 -9.76
C ASN A 412 4.70 -42.04 -8.33
N SER A 413 3.82 -42.27 -7.35
CA SER A 413 4.27 -42.69 -6.00
C SER A 413 5.03 -44.03 -6.00
N ALA A 414 4.81 -44.87 -7.03
CA ALA A 414 5.60 -46.09 -7.24
C ALA A 414 6.93 -45.85 -8.00
N ALA A 415 7.09 -44.73 -8.71
CA ALA A 415 8.31 -44.36 -9.42
C ALA A 415 9.22 -43.40 -8.61
N LEU A 416 8.64 -42.60 -7.70
CA LEU A 416 9.36 -41.80 -6.71
C LEU A 416 10.00 -42.66 -5.60
N ALA A 417 9.59 -43.93 -5.45
CA ALA A 417 10.25 -44.91 -4.59
C ALA A 417 11.57 -45.46 -5.17
N LEU A 418 11.95 -45.11 -6.40
CA LEU A 418 13.19 -45.54 -7.06
C LEU A 418 14.09 -44.39 -7.54
N GLY A 419 13.73 -43.14 -7.23
CA GLY A 419 14.50 -41.94 -7.55
C GLY A 419 14.78 -41.04 -6.34
N GLY A 420 14.51 -41.51 -5.12
CA GLY A 420 14.87 -40.84 -3.87
C GLY A 420 16.37 -40.92 -3.63
N ALA A 421 17.16 -40.21 -4.44
CA ALA A 421 18.41 -39.67 -3.95
C ALA A 421 18.03 -38.55 -2.98
N SER A 422 18.04 -38.86 -1.68
CA SER A 422 18.45 -37.84 -0.72
C SER A 422 19.91 -37.52 -1.05
N ASP A 423 20.12 -36.65 -2.03
CA ASP A 423 21.37 -35.90 -2.03
C ASP A 423 21.29 -35.07 -0.76
N SER A 424 21.98 -35.51 0.27
CA SER A 424 22.31 -34.66 1.41
C SER A 424 23.13 -33.52 0.82
N SER A 425 22.46 -32.45 0.41
CA SER A 425 23.13 -31.24 -0.01
C SER A 425 23.79 -30.64 1.22
N ASP A 426 25.10 -30.39 1.15
CA ASP A 426 25.81 -29.67 2.20
C ASP A 426 25.42 -28.18 2.25
N THR A 427 24.42 -27.75 1.47
CA THR A 427 23.94 -26.37 1.41
C THR A 427 22.54 -26.22 2.00
N SER A 428 22.27 -25.05 2.56
CA SER A 428 20.96 -24.64 3.08
C SER A 428 20.53 -23.30 2.47
N LEU A 429 19.22 -23.15 2.22
CA LEU A 429 18.61 -21.86 1.90
C LEU A 429 18.60 -20.98 3.14
N THR A 430 19.39 -19.90 3.12
CA THR A 430 19.62 -19.04 4.29
C THR A 430 18.88 -17.71 4.24
N ALA A 431 18.54 -17.21 3.06
CA ALA A 431 17.75 -15.99 2.92
C ALA A 431 16.98 -15.96 1.61
N VAL A 432 15.87 -15.23 1.60
CA VAL A 432 15.18 -14.81 0.38
C VAL A 432 14.87 -13.33 0.49
N TRP A 433 15.10 -12.60 -0.59
CA TRP A 433 14.79 -11.18 -0.70
C TRP A 433 13.89 -10.87 -1.89
N ILE A 434 13.13 -9.79 -1.74
CA ILE A 434 12.56 -9.03 -2.86
C ILE A 434 13.52 -7.89 -3.16
N GLU A 435 14.05 -7.87 -4.37
CA GLU A 435 14.88 -6.78 -4.88
C GLU A 435 14.07 -5.92 -5.84
N TYR A 436 14.11 -4.62 -5.62
CA TYR A 436 13.45 -3.58 -6.39
C TYR A 436 14.52 -2.81 -7.12
N GLU A 437 14.59 -2.95 -8.44
CA GLU A 437 15.42 -2.10 -9.28
C GLU A 437 14.54 -1.03 -9.92
N ILE A 438 14.80 0.21 -9.54
CA ILE A 438 14.11 1.39 -10.06
C ILE A 438 15.06 2.07 -11.03
N LEU A 439 14.66 2.10 -12.30
CA LEU A 439 15.41 2.74 -13.37
C LEU A 439 14.65 3.97 -13.85
N GLN A 440 15.35 5.10 -13.89
CA GLN A 440 14.89 6.32 -14.52
C GLN A 440 15.71 6.56 -15.81
N PRO A 441 15.16 7.28 -16.80
CA PRO A 441 15.93 7.77 -17.93
C PRO A 441 17.21 8.47 -17.48
N GLU A 442 18.32 8.18 -18.16
CA GLU A 442 19.63 8.83 -17.97
C GLU A 442 20.28 8.69 -16.56
N GLY A 443 19.63 7.98 -15.63
CA GLY A 443 20.12 7.75 -14.27
C GLY A 443 20.60 6.32 -14.04
N PRO A 444 21.52 6.09 -13.07
CA PRO A 444 21.89 4.74 -12.67
C PRO A 444 20.69 4.01 -12.03
N PRO A 445 20.59 2.68 -12.19
CA PRO A 445 19.56 1.90 -11.52
C PRO A 445 19.74 1.99 -10.01
N ARG A 446 18.64 2.28 -9.29
CA ARG A 446 18.58 2.23 -7.83
C ARG A 446 18.08 0.87 -7.41
N ILE A 447 18.93 0.10 -6.74
CA ILE A 447 18.57 -1.22 -6.22
C ILE A 447 18.27 -1.10 -4.73
N VAL A 448 17.07 -1.52 -4.34
CA VAL A 448 16.63 -1.62 -2.95
C VAL A 448 16.27 -3.07 -2.66
N ARG A 449 16.73 -3.60 -1.52
CA ARG A 449 16.47 -4.99 -1.13
C ARG A 449 15.65 -5.05 0.15
N ARG A 450 14.65 -5.94 0.18
CA ARG A 450 13.79 -6.22 1.34
C ARG A 450 13.78 -7.71 1.62
N GLN A 451 13.90 -8.06 2.90
CA GLN A 451 13.98 -9.47 3.30
C GLN A 451 12.58 -10.08 3.34
N VAL A 452 12.42 -11.27 2.77
CA VAL A 452 11.28 -12.16 3.08
C VAL A 452 11.62 -12.91 4.36
N PHE A 453 12.81 -13.53 4.39
CA PHE A 453 13.43 -14.02 5.62
C PHE A 453 14.96 -13.98 5.48
N ASP A 454 15.64 -14.00 6.62
CA ASP A 454 17.10 -14.03 6.71
C ASP A 454 17.53 -14.78 7.98
N LEU A 455 18.05 -16.00 7.82
CA LEU A 455 18.48 -16.86 8.93
C LEU A 455 19.89 -16.54 9.43
N LEU A 456 20.71 -15.89 8.59
CA LEU A 456 22.09 -15.53 8.94
C LEU A 456 22.15 -14.15 9.58
N GLY A 457 21.42 -13.18 9.06
CA GLY A 457 21.49 -11.78 9.47
C GLY A 457 22.72 -11.05 8.90
N ALA A 458 22.66 -9.73 8.84
CA ALA A 458 23.75 -8.89 8.32
C ALA A 458 25.05 -9.02 9.12
N GLY A 459 24.95 -9.11 10.46
CA GLY A 459 26.12 -9.16 11.33
C GLY A 459 26.93 -10.45 11.19
N ARG A 460 26.30 -11.60 10.95
CA ARG A 460 27.04 -12.86 10.70
C ARG A 460 27.71 -12.86 9.34
N ARG A 461 27.11 -12.22 8.31
CA ARG A 461 27.73 -12.09 6.99
C ARG A 461 29.03 -11.28 7.03
N GLU A 462 29.07 -10.19 7.80
CA GLU A 462 30.28 -9.36 7.95
C GLU A 462 31.48 -10.11 8.55
N LEU A 463 31.22 -11.11 9.40
CA LEU A 463 32.27 -11.92 10.03
C LEU A 463 32.97 -12.90 9.07
N GLY A 464 32.43 -13.07 7.86
CA GLY A 464 32.98 -13.97 6.85
C GLY A 464 32.65 -15.44 7.07
N ALA A 465 32.46 -16.14 5.96
CA ALA A 465 32.02 -17.54 5.81
C ALA A 465 32.80 -18.63 6.58
N GLN A 466 33.86 -18.34 7.34
CA GLN A 466 34.68 -19.37 8.02
C GLN A 466 34.01 -20.00 9.26
N ALA A 467 32.83 -19.52 9.69
CA ALA A 467 32.01 -20.10 10.77
C ALA A 467 30.88 -21.04 10.28
N LEU A 468 30.78 -21.30 8.97
CA LEU A 468 29.62 -21.87 8.26
C LEU A 468 29.41 -23.39 8.41
N GLY A 469 29.46 -23.90 9.64
CA GLY A 469 28.64 -25.06 10.02
C GLY A 469 27.20 -24.64 10.33
N PHE A 470 26.63 -23.70 9.57
CA PHE A 470 25.29 -23.19 9.84
C PHE A 470 24.26 -24.21 9.37
N GLU A 471 23.78 -24.99 10.32
CA GLU A 471 22.64 -25.87 10.16
C GLU A 471 21.40 -25.18 10.72
N PRO A 472 20.36 -24.93 9.89
CA PRO A 472 19.11 -24.35 10.36
C PRO A 472 18.50 -25.21 11.48
N SER A 473 18.23 -24.59 12.63
CA SER A 473 17.49 -25.24 13.71
C SER A 473 16.06 -25.59 13.28
N GLU A 474 15.32 -26.33 14.10
CA GLU A 474 13.88 -26.54 13.88
C GLU A 474 13.12 -25.21 13.84
N VAL A 475 13.42 -24.30 14.74
CA VAL A 475 12.82 -22.95 14.80
C VAL A 475 13.16 -22.13 13.55
N ASP A 476 14.38 -22.24 13.02
CA ASP A 476 14.76 -21.57 11.78
C ASP A 476 13.95 -22.09 10.58
N ARG A 477 13.72 -23.41 10.53
CA ARG A 477 12.91 -24.04 9.48
C ARG A 477 11.44 -23.64 9.56
N GLU A 478 10.88 -23.58 10.77
CA GLU A 478 9.53 -23.04 11.03
C GLU A 478 9.42 -21.59 10.57
N ASN A 479 10.30 -20.71 11.06
CA ASN A 479 10.27 -19.28 10.73
C ASN A 479 10.42 -19.03 9.23
N ARG A 480 11.27 -19.79 8.54
CA ARG A 480 11.38 -19.77 7.07
C ARG A 480 10.06 -20.15 6.41
N GLY A 481 9.45 -21.28 6.80
CA GLY A 481 8.19 -21.74 6.23
C GLY A 481 7.03 -20.77 6.46
N LEU A 482 6.96 -20.17 7.65
CA LEU A 482 6.00 -19.11 7.99
C LEU A 482 6.22 -17.86 7.13
N ALA A 483 7.45 -17.36 7.02
CA ALA A 483 7.76 -16.19 6.20
C ALA A 483 7.43 -16.41 4.71
N LEU A 484 7.74 -17.58 4.16
CA LEU A 484 7.39 -17.95 2.78
C LEU A 484 5.87 -18.13 2.59
N SER A 485 5.14 -18.46 3.65
CA SER A 485 3.66 -18.49 3.62
C SER A 485 3.04 -17.08 3.65
N GLY A 486 3.84 -16.04 3.82
CA GLY A 486 3.42 -14.64 3.80
C GLY A 486 3.04 -14.13 2.41
N VAL A 487 2.41 -12.96 2.41
CA VAL A 487 2.01 -12.20 1.23
C VAL A 487 2.67 -10.83 1.31
N THR A 488 3.27 -10.38 0.21
CA THR A 488 3.73 -8.99 0.09
C THR A 488 2.97 -8.31 -1.05
N GLN A 489 2.20 -7.29 -0.73
CA GLN A 489 1.63 -6.37 -1.71
C GLN A 489 2.64 -5.27 -1.98
N VAL A 490 2.85 -4.89 -3.24
CA VAL A 490 3.75 -3.80 -3.63
C VAL A 490 2.96 -2.84 -4.51
N LEU A 491 2.89 -1.57 -4.11
CA LEU A 491 2.28 -0.50 -4.89
C LEU A 491 3.38 0.37 -5.53
N PRO A 492 3.60 0.26 -6.85
CA PRO A 492 4.36 1.25 -7.60
C PRO A 492 3.56 2.56 -7.67
N VAL A 493 4.12 3.64 -7.16
CA VAL A 493 3.49 4.96 -7.18
C VAL A 493 4.14 5.75 -8.31
N THR A 494 3.46 5.82 -9.45
CA THR A 494 3.90 6.53 -10.67
C THR A 494 3.22 7.88 -10.86
N CYS A 495 2.10 8.10 -10.16
CA CYS A 495 1.33 9.32 -10.16
C CYS A 495 0.67 9.54 -8.79
N ASN A 496 0.31 10.78 -8.46
CA ASN A 496 -0.47 11.07 -7.26
C ASN A 496 -1.91 10.59 -7.43
N LEU A 497 -2.41 9.80 -6.48
CA LEU A 497 -3.69 9.11 -6.58
C LEU A 497 -4.83 10.04 -6.11
N GLY A 498 -5.62 10.51 -7.08
CA GLY A 498 -6.80 11.34 -6.83
C GLY A 498 -7.86 10.67 -5.95
N GLN A 499 -8.72 11.46 -5.29
CA GLN A 499 -9.79 10.95 -4.40
C GLN A 499 -10.74 10.02 -5.14
N ASP A 500 -11.16 10.47 -6.32
CA ASP A 500 -12.14 9.76 -7.14
C ASP A 500 -11.60 8.41 -7.60
N PHE A 501 -10.29 8.32 -7.87
CA PHE A 501 -9.64 7.08 -8.24
C PHE A 501 -9.68 6.06 -7.10
N GLY A 502 -9.30 6.45 -5.89
CA GLY A 502 -9.34 5.57 -4.71
C GLY A 502 -10.74 5.05 -4.41
N ALA A 503 -11.76 5.92 -4.44
CA ALA A 503 -13.15 5.55 -4.19
C ALA A 503 -13.66 4.52 -5.22
N ARG A 504 -13.32 4.72 -6.49
CA ARG A 504 -13.68 3.80 -7.56
C ARG A 504 -12.99 2.46 -7.44
N LEU A 505 -11.69 2.44 -7.12
CA LEU A 505 -10.95 1.21 -6.94
C LEU A 505 -11.60 0.33 -5.87
N LEU A 506 -11.98 0.95 -4.75
CA LEU A 506 -12.65 0.27 -3.65
C LEU A 506 -14.02 -0.27 -4.07
N LEU A 507 -14.85 0.54 -4.71
CA LEU A 507 -16.15 0.10 -5.19
C LEU A 507 -16.06 -0.99 -6.25
N ALA A 508 -15.16 -0.85 -7.23
CA ALA A 508 -14.95 -1.84 -8.27
C ALA A 508 -14.52 -3.19 -7.67
N THR A 509 -13.58 -3.16 -6.72
CA THR A 509 -13.13 -4.34 -5.99
C THR A 509 -14.28 -4.95 -5.19
N GLN A 510 -15.07 -4.14 -4.50
CA GLN A 510 -16.20 -4.62 -3.71
C GLN A 510 -17.29 -5.23 -4.60
N ILE A 511 -17.60 -4.62 -5.74
CA ILE A 511 -18.54 -5.17 -6.74
C ILE A 511 -18.03 -6.53 -7.24
N LYS A 512 -16.74 -6.66 -7.55
CA LYS A 512 -16.13 -7.92 -7.97
C LYS A 512 -16.27 -8.99 -6.88
N ASN A 513 -15.88 -8.69 -5.65
CA ASN A 513 -15.97 -9.64 -4.53
C ASN A 513 -17.43 -10.05 -4.25
N GLN A 514 -18.37 -9.12 -4.36
CA GLN A 514 -19.79 -9.41 -4.17
C GLN A 514 -20.39 -10.26 -5.29
N ARG A 515 -19.88 -10.17 -6.52
CA ARG A 515 -20.26 -11.12 -7.58
C ARG A 515 -19.80 -12.54 -7.24
N ILE A 516 -18.60 -12.69 -6.69
CA ILE A 516 -18.08 -13.99 -6.25
C ILE A 516 -18.92 -14.54 -5.09
N ALA A 517 -19.23 -13.71 -4.09
CA ALA A 517 -20.11 -14.09 -2.98
C ALA A 517 -21.51 -14.50 -3.47
N LEU A 518 -22.05 -13.79 -4.47
CA LEU A 518 -23.34 -14.14 -5.09
C LEU A 518 -23.28 -15.50 -5.81
N GLU A 519 -22.22 -15.79 -6.55
CA GLU A 519 -22.03 -17.11 -7.18
C GLU A 519 -22.00 -18.23 -6.15
N LEU A 520 -21.32 -18.01 -5.02
CA LEU A 520 -21.29 -18.95 -3.91
C LEU A 520 -22.67 -19.15 -3.29
N ALA A 521 -23.39 -18.06 -3.01
CA ALA A 521 -24.76 -18.11 -2.49
C ALA A 521 -25.68 -18.92 -3.42
N GLN A 522 -25.52 -18.75 -4.73
CA GLN A 522 -26.27 -19.52 -5.73
C GLN A 522 -25.89 -21.00 -5.75
N ALA A 523 -24.62 -21.34 -5.58
CA ALA A 523 -24.16 -22.73 -5.50
C ALA A 523 -24.70 -23.43 -4.24
N MET A 524 -24.64 -22.76 -3.09
CA MET A 524 -25.22 -23.24 -1.83
C MET A 524 -26.73 -23.46 -1.94
N ALA A 525 -27.45 -22.52 -2.55
CA ALA A 525 -28.89 -22.65 -2.79
C ALA A 525 -29.24 -23.83 -3.71
N ARG A 526 -28.30 -24.30 -4.56
CA ARG A 526 -28.43 -25.52 -5.38
C ARG A 526 -28.00 -26.79 -4.64
N GLY A 527 -27.50 -26.69 -3.40
CA GLY A 527 -26.98 -27.81 -2.62
C GLY A 527 -25.61 -28.30 -3.11
N GLU A 528 -24.85 -27.46 -3.80
CA GLU A 528 -23.46 -27.77 -4.21
C GLU A 528 -22.52 -27.61 -3.01
N ASP A 529 -21.59 -28.55 -2.86
CA ASP A 529 -20.52 -28.50 -1.84
C ASP A 529 -19.41 -27.59 -2.36
N VAL A 530 -19.51 -26.29 -2.05
CA VAL A 530 -18.56 -25.26 -2.46
C VAL A 530 -18.02 -24.59 -1.21
N GLY A 531 -16.76 -24.87 -0.90
CA GLY A 531 -16.11 -24.41 0.32
C GLY A 531 -15.50 -23.02 0.18
N PHE A 532 -15.13 -22.42 1.31
CA PHE A 532 -14.36 -21.16 1.31
C PHE A 532 -13.03 -21.29 0.56
N ALA A 533 -12.42 -22.47 0.58
CA ALA A 533 -11.18 -22.78 -0.13
C ALA A 533 -11.28 -22.58 -1.66
N ASP A 534 -12.46 -22.78 -2.26
CA ASP A 534 -12.69 -22.58 -3.69
C ASP A 534 -12.93 -21.09 -4.04
N MET A 535 -13.46 -20.33 -3.07
CA MET A 535 -13.76 -18.90 -3.22
C MET A 535 -12.51 -18.03 -3.01
N ALA A 536 -11.76 -18.33 -1.95
CA ALA A 536 -10.62 -17.55 -1.47
C ALA A 536 -9.67 -17.08 -2.58
N PRO A 537 -9.18 -17.96 -3.50
CA PRO A 537 -8.25 -17.53 -4.55
C PRO A 537 -8.83 -16.54 -5.56
N ARG A 538 -10.15 -16.39 -5.61
CA ARG A 538 -10.87 -15.55 -6.58
C ARG A 538 -11.11 -14.13 -6.06
N LEU A 539 -11.10 -13.96 -4.74
CA LEU A 539 -11.33 -12.68 -4.08
C LEU A 539 -10.17 -11.71 -4.35
N SER A 540 -10.49 -10.42 -4.36
CA SER A 540 -9.54 -9.34 -4.62
C SER A 540 -9.44 -8.46 -3.38
N LEU A 541 -8.25 -8.32 -2.81
CA LEU A 541 -8.00 -7.36 -1.73
C LEU A 541 -7.18 -6.22 -2.31
N PRO A 542 -7.75 -5.02 -2.48
CA PRO A 542 -6.96 -3.88 -2.89
C PRO A 542 -6.03 -3.52 -1.72
N PRO A 543 -4.77 -3.11 -1.97
CA PRO A 543 -3.86 -2.67 -0.92
C PRO A 543 -4.24 -1.28 -0.41
N LEU A 544 -5.42 -1.16 0.21
CA LEU A 544 -6.06 0.10 0.61
C LEU A 544 -5.12 0.98 1.44
N GLU A 545 -4.39 0.39 2.36
CA GLU A 545 -3.46 1.10 3.23
C GLU A 545 -2.30 1.71 2.44
N LEU A 546 -1.82 1.02 1.40
CA LEU A 546 -0.81 1.58 0.49
C LEU A 546 -1.40 2.70 -0.37
N PHE A 547 -2.65 2.58 -0.81
CA PHE A 547 -3.35 3.66 -1.53
C PHE A 547 -3.54 4.90 -0.66
N LEU A 548 -3.95 4.71 0.60
CA LEU A 548 -4.11 5.79 1.57
C LEU A 548 -2.77 6.46 1.88
N LEU A 549 -1.71 5.67 2.15
CA LEU A 549 -0.38 6.21 2.36
C LEU A 549 0.11 6.99 1.14
N ALA A 550 0.04 6.40 -0.06
CA ALA A 550 0.47 7.05 -1.31
C ALA A 550 -0.22 8.41 -1.50
N ARG A 551 -1.52 8.49 -1.20
CA ARG A 551 -2.30 9.72 -1.26
C ARG A 551 -1.84 10.74 -0.21
N MET A 552 -1.79 10.33 1.06
CA MET A 552 -1.56 11.23 2.18
C MET A 552 -0.22 11.94 2.07
N ARG A 553 0.82 11.23 1.62
CA ARG A 553 2.16 11.79 1.37
C ARG A 553 2.11 13.06 0.52
N PHE A 554 1.25 13.11 -0.49
CA PHE A 554 1.11 14.24 -1.42
C PHE A 554 -0.12 15.11 -1.17
N SER A 555 -0.75 15.04 0.01
CA SER A 555 -1.94 15.85 0.31
C SER A 555 -1.92 16.58 1.65
N VAL A 556 -0.94 16.30 2.52
CA VAL A 556 -0.96 16.80 3.91
C VAL A 556 0.27 17.61 4.32
N GLY A 557 1.37 17.52 3.57
CA GLY A 557 2.61 18.19 3.90
C GLY A 557 2.58 19.70 3.69
N PRO A 558 3.48 20.45 4.35
CA PRO A 558 3.53 21.91 4.23
C PRO A 558 4.03 22.37 2.85
N HIS A 559 4.67 21.48 2.10
CA HIS A 559 5.26 21.74 0.78
C HIS A 559 4.48 21.05 -0.36
N VAL A 560 3.19 20.73 -0.16
CA VAL A 560 2.37 19.96 -1.11
C VAL A 560 2.36 20.55 -2.53
N ASP A 561 2.44 21.87 -2.66
CA ASP A 561 2.43 22.55 -3.97
C ASP A 561 3.79 22.49 -4.68
N ARG A 562 4.84 22.02 -4.00
CA ARG A 562 6.22 21.96 -4.52
C ARG A 562 6.71 20.55 -4.78
N VAL A 563 6.18 19.54 -4.09
CA VAL A 563 6.63 18.14 -4.25
C VAL A 563 5.89 17.45 -5.39
N PHE A 564 6.61 16.65 -6.17
CA PHE A 564 6.02 15.82 -7.23
C PHE A 564 6.81 14.52 -7.44
N LEU A 565 6.18 13.56 -8.13
CA LEU A 565 6.86 12.34 -8.56
C LEU A 565 7.62 12.60 -9.85
N ASP A 566 8.95 12.50 -9.79
CA ASP A 566 9.88 12.56 -10.92
C ASP A 566 10.43 11.17 -11.30
N ARG A 567 10.13 10.15 -10.48
CA ARG A 567 10.49 8.74 -10.68
C ARG A 567 9.55 7.81 -9.91
N VAL A 568 9.66 6.51 -10.16
CA VAL A 568 8.83 5.49 -9.49
C VAL A 568 9.14 5.45 -7.99
N ASN A 569 8.12 5.71 -7.18
CA ASN A 569 8.11 5.42 -5.76
C ASN A 569 7.56 4.01 -5.54
N VAL A 570 7.94 3.34 -4.44
CA VAL A 570 7.51 1.97 -4.15
C VAL A 570 7.12 1.87 -2.69
N LEU A 571 5.88 1.42 -2.45
CA LEU A 571 5.35 1.11 -1.12
C LEU A 571 5.06 -0.40 -1.06
N ALA A 572 5.17 -1.01 0.12
CA ALA A 572 4.88 -2.41 0.33
C ALA A 572 4.08 -2.64 1.62
N ASN A 573 3.23 -3.67 1.61
CA ASN A 573 2.52 -4.18 2.77
C ASN A 573 2.86 -5.66 2.91
N HIS A 574 3.50 -6.02 4.01
CA HIS A 574 3.91 -7.38 4.33
C HIS A 574 2.94 -7.97 5.34
N VAL A 575 2.35 -9.10 5.00
CA VAL A 575 1.47 -9.88 5.89
C VAL A 575 2.04 -11.27 6.00
N GLN A 576 2.49 -11.67 7.20
CA GLN A 576 3.11 -12.97 7.39
C GLN A 576 2.63 -13.64 8.68
N PRO A 577 2.39 -14.96 8.67
CA PRO A 577 2.20 -15.70 9.91
C PRO A 577 3.52 -15.74 10.68
N MET A 578 3.43 -15.82 12.00
CA MET A 578 4.58 -15.86 12.90
C MET A 578 4.30 -16.70 14.13
N ARG A 579 5.39 -17.06 14.80
CA ARG A 579 5.38 -17.68 16.12
C ARG A 579 5.47 -16.61 17.21
N ARG A 580 4.58 -16.67 18.20
CA ARG A 580 4.70 -15.93 19.47
C ARG A 580 5.12 -16.89 20.59
N GLU A 581 6.21 -16.54 21.27
CA GLU A 581 6.64 -17.22 22.49
C GLU A 581 5.82 -16.68 23.67
N ASN A 582 5.17 -17.57 24.43
CA ASN A 582 4.50 -17.18 25.67
C ASN A 582 5.57 -16.91 26.74
N GLY A 583 5.56 -15.72 27.33
CA GLY A 583 6.48 -15.38 28.42
C GLY A 583 6.40 -16.37 29.59
N GLU A 584 7.54 -16.59 30.26
CA GLU A 584 7.67 -17.46 31.43
C GLU A 584 6.67 -17.07 32.53
N GLY A 585 5.58 -17.83 32.68
CA GLY A 585 4.60 -17.57 33.77
C GLY A 585 3.28 -18.32 33.67
N GLY A 586 2.90 -18.83 32.50
CA GLY A 586 1.73 -19.69 32.37
C GLY A 586 2.01 -21.12 32.85
N ALA A 587 1.44 -21.52 33.98
CA ALA A 587 1.43 -22.91 34.41
C ALA A 587 0.60 -23.77 33.42
N GLY A 588 1.21 -24.17 32.30
CA GLY A 588 0.51 -24.86 31.22
C GLY A 588 1.30 -25.09 29.94
N GLY A 589 2.57 -25.53 30.02
CA GLY A 589 3.32 -26.08 28.89
C GLY A 589 3.75 -25.08 27.80
N ASP A 590 4.88 -25.38 27.16
CA ASP A 590 5.48 -24.70 26.01
C ASP A 590 4.52 -24.72 24.81
N ARG A 591 3.60 -23.75 24.75
CA ARG A 591 2.62 -23.60 23.67
C ARG A 591 2.96 -22.36 22.87
N SER A 592 3.51 -22.57 21.69
CA SER A 592 3.73 -21.54 20.69
C SER A 592 2.41 -21.19 20.01
N VAL A 593 2.06 -19.91 20.01
CA VAL A 593 0.83 -19.41 19.41
C VAL A 593 1.16 -18.82 18.03
N LEU A 594 0.39 -19.17 17.00
CA LEU A 594 0.51 -18.52 15.70
C LEU A 594 -0.24 -17.19 15.72
N VAL A 595 0.45 -16.13 15.30
CA VAL A 595 -0.07 -14.77 15.16
C VAL A 595 0.23 -14.25 13.77
N TYR A 596 -0.47 -13.22 13.32
CA TYR A 596 -0.16 -12.55 12.06
C TYR A 596 0.55 -11.23 12.31
N GLY A 597 1.65 -11.07 11.59
CA GLY A 597 2.42 -9.86 11.57
C GLY A 597 2.10 -9.03 10.35
N ARG A 598 1.84 -7.76 10.55
CA ARG A 598 1.63 -6.79 9.47
C ARG A 598 2.63 -5.66 9.55
N ALA A 599 3.19 -5.27 8.39
CA ALA A 599 4.09 -4.13 8.26
C ALA A 599 3.86 -3.36 6.96
N ILE A 600 3.75 -2.04 7.05
CA ILE A 600 3.85 -1.14 5.91
C ILE A 600 5.30 -0.70 5.79
N ASP A 601 5.81 -0.70 4.56
CA ASP A 601 7.17 -0.31 4.22
C ASP A 601 7.17 0.69 3.07
N ILE A 602 7.88 1.79 3.27
CA ILE A 602 8.31 2.68 2.21
C ILE A 602 9.63 2.14 1.65
N VAL A 603 9.54 1.42 0.52
CA VAL A 603 10.71 0.88 -0.18
C VAL A 603 11.53 2.02 -0.80
N SER A 604 10.85 2.99 -1.43
CA SER A 604 11.45 4.14 -2.10
C SER A 604 10.49 5.35 -2.10
N ASN A 605 10.94 6.48 -1.54
CA ASN A 605 10.20 7.75 -1.47
C ASN A 605 10.88 9.02 -2.03
N PRO A 606 11.79 8.96 -3.03
CA PRO A 606 12.37 10.16 -3.61
C PRO A 606 11.29 11.05 -4.25
N VAL A 607 11.42 12.36 -4.11
CA VAL A 607 10.51 13.35 -4.73
C VAL A 607 11.28 14.44 -5.46
N GLY A 608 10.71 14.88 -6.58
CA GLY A 608 11.11 16.10 -7.25
C GLY A 608 10.58 17.32 -6.49
N VAL A 609 11.28 18.45 -6.61
CA VAL A 609 10.89 19.72 -6.00
C VAL A 609 10.82 20.81 -7.07
N LEU A 610 9.64 21.41 -7.22
CA LEU A 610 9.46 22.60 -8.04
C LEU A 610 10.11 23.79 -7.37
N ALA A 611 10.66 24.73 -8.16
CA ALA A 611 11.33 25.83 -7.50
C ALA A 611 10.38 26.74 -6.73
N GLY A 612 10.86 27.16 -5.57
CA GLY A 612 10.10 27.98 -4.65
C GLY A 612 10.18 29.48 -4.96
N PRO A 613 9.45 30.30 -4.21
CA PRO A 613 9.70 31.74 -4.18
C PRO A 613 11.13 32.02 -3.68
N GLU A 614 11.73 33.11 -4.14
CA GLU A 614 13.04 33.56 -3.66
C GLU A 614 13.06 33.67 -2.12
N GLY A 615 14.09 33.09 -1.49
CA GLY A 615 14.23 33.05 -0.03
C GLY A 615 13.33 32.01 0.69
N GLY A 616 12.61 31.17 -0.05
CA GLY A 616 11.90 30.01 0.48
C GLY A 616 12.81 28.86 0.94
N ALA A 617 12.20 27.79 1.44
CA ALA A 617 12.94 26.57 1.81
C ALA A 617 13.65 25.97 0.59
N SER A 618 14.92 25.59 0.72
CA SER A 618 15.67 24.89 -0.34
C SER A 618 15.06 23.52 -0.68
N ALA A 619 15.35 22.99 -1.88
CA ALA A 619 15.00 21.62 -2.28
C ALA A 619 15.36 20.58 -1.23
N TRP A 620 16.56 20.71 -0.65
CA TRP A 620 17.04 19.84 0.42
C TRP A 620 16.09 19.82 1.62
N ILE A 621 15.68 21.00 2.10
CA ILE A 621 14.74 21.12 3.23
C ILE A 621 13.38 20.54 2.88
N VAL A 622 12.89 20.80 1.66
CA VAL A 622 11.59 20.27 1.19
C VAL A 622 11.60 18.74 1.14
N ARG A 623 12.64 18.13 0.54
CA ARG A 623 12.78 16.66 0.49
C ARG A 623 12.94 16.06 1.88
N PHE A 624 13.67 16.72 2.77
CA PHE A 624 13.87 16.28 4.15
C PHE A 624 12.57 16.30 4.95
N ASP A 625 11.84 17.42 4.93
CA ASP A 625 10.54 17.56 5.59
C ASP A 625 9.55 16.51 5.05
N GLN A 626 9.54 16.28 3.74
CA GLN A 626 8.70 15.26 3.12
C GLN A 626 9.08 13.84 3.58
N GLY A 627 10.37 13.50 3.63
CA GLY A 627 10.82 12.18 4.06
C GLY A 627 10.50 11.86 5.53
N VAL A 628 10.57 12.87 6.40
CA VAL A 628 10.13 12.75 7.80
C VAL A 628 8.62 12.57 7.90
N LEU A 629 7.84 13.37 7.15
CA LEU A 629 6.38 13.23 7.08
C LEU A 629 5.97 11.84 6.56
N ASP A 630 6.61 11.37 5.49
CA ASP A 630 6.39 10.06 4.91
C ASP A 630 6.58 8.94 5.95
N SER A 631 7.67 9.01 6.72
CA SER A 631 8.00 8.03 7.77
C SER A 631 7.02 8.08 8.94
N VAL A 632 6.52 9.25 9.30
CA VAL A 632 5.47 9.41 10.33
C VAL A 632 4.14 8.82 9.83
N LEU A 633 3.77 9.09 8.58
CA LEU A 633 2.55 8.56 7.97
C LEU A 633 2.59 7.03 7.78
N GLU A 634 3.76 6.47 7.47
CA GLU A 634 4.00 5.03 7.36
C GLU A 634 3.56 4.28 8.62
N ASN A 635 3.93 4.81 9.79
CA ASN A 635 3.52 4.24 11.08
C ASN A 635 2.00 4.36 11.27
N LEU A 636 1.49 5.58 11.24
CA LEU A 636 0.07 5.82 11.57
C LEU A 636 -0.92 5.14 10.62
N SER A 637 -0.48 4.72 9.44
CA SER A 637 -1.29 3.95 8.49
C SER A 637 -1.64 2.54 8.99
N LEU A 638 -0.87 1.99 9.94
CA LEU A 638 -1.12 0.65 10.52
C LEU A 638 -1.94 0.69 11.81
N MET A 639 -1.77 1.70 12.66
CA MET A 639 -2.42 1.80 13.97
C MET A 639 -3.94 2.00 13.93
N GLY A 640 -4.52 2.24 12.75
CA GLY A 640 -5.92 2.61 12.66
C GLY A 640 -6.19 3.99 13.28
N LEU A 641 -7.22 4.66 12.79
CA LEU A 641 -7.50 6.07 13.10
C LEU A 641 -8.13 6.29 14.49
N SER A 642 -7.82 5.49 15.53
CA SER A 642 -8.49 5.65 16.84
C SER A 642 -7.53 5.90 18.01
N ASP A 643 -7.83 6.97 18.76
CA ASP A 643 -7.11 7.42 19.96
C ASP A 643 -7.10 6.43 21.14
N ALA A 644 -7.90 5.36 21.08
CA ALA A 644 -8.08 4.46 22.23
C ALA A 644 -6.82 3.63 22.57
N GLU A 645 -5.84 3.55 21.67
CA GLU A 645 -4.66 2.68 21.80
C GLU A 645 -3.38 3.44 22.21
N LEU A 646 -3.36 4.77 22.14
CA LEU A 646 -2.22 5.61 22.54
C LEU A 646 -2.26 6.05 24.02
N ASP A 647 -3.30 5.65 24.77
CA ASP A 647 -3.48 6.04 26.17
C ASP A 647 -2.67 5.15 27.14
N ALA A 648 -2.41 5.63 28.37
CA ALA A 648 -1.60 4.96 29.40
C ALA A 648 -2.08 3.55 29.83
N THR A 649 -3.23 3.10 29.31
CA THR A 649 -3.82 1.76 29.46
C THR A 649 -3.42 0.75 28.37
N ALA A 650 -2.61 1.16 27.38
CA ALA A 650 -2.06 0.29 26.34
C ALA A 650 -1.35 -0.94 26.95
N SER A 651 -1.58 -2.12 26.35
CA SER A 651 -0.97 -3.36 26.81
C SER A 651 0.56 -3.35 26.60
N GLU A 652 1.30 -4.22 27.29
CA GLU A 652 2.76 -4.34 27.10
C GLU A 652 3.13 -4.67 25.63
N SER A 653 2.25 -5.34 24.89
CA SER A 653 2.38 -5.55 23.45
C SER A 653 2.28 -4.27 22.63
N ASP A 654 1.37 -3.36 22.98
CA ASP A 654 1.17 -2.10 22.26
C ASP A 654 2.36 -1.15 22.51
N ARG A 655 2.90 -1.16 23.73
CA ARG A 655 4.15 -0.45 24.09
C ARG A 655 5.37 -1.00 23.35
N ARG A 656 5.37 -2.29 23.01
CA ARG A 656 6.43 -2.94 22.24
C ARG A 656 6.41 -2.54 20.76
N VAL A 657 5.23 -2.38 20.16
CA VAL A 657 5.07 -1.82 18.80
C VAL A 657 5.58 -0.37 18.75
N LEU A 658 5.26 0.43 19.77
CA LEU A 658 5.74 1.83 19.90
C LEU A 658 7.28 1.94 20.00
N ALA A 659 7.96 0.96 20.62
CA ALA A 659 9.41 0.96 20.80
C ALA A 659 10.21 0.57 19.53
N ASP A 660 9.56 -0.06 18.53
CA ASP A 660 10.19 -0.52 17.29
C ASP A 660 10.15 0.53 16.15
N SER A 661 9.44 1.65 16.36
CA SER A 661 9.30 2.77 15.41
C SER A 661 10.22 3.95 15.74
N ALA A 662 11.02 4.42 14.77
CA ALA A 662 11.92 5.56 15.00
C ALA A 662 11.15 6.87 15.19
N ALA A 663 10.06 7.06 14.43
CA ALA A 663 9.25 8.26 14.51
C ALA A 663 8.50 8.34 15.85
N LEU A 664 7.83 7.26 16.26
CA LEU A 664 7.09 7.24 17.53
C LEU A 664 8.05 7.31 18.72
N TRP A 665 9.21 6.66 18.63
CA TRP A 665 10.20 6.76 19.69
C TRP A 665 10.81 8.16 19.81
N LEU A 666 11.08 8.85 18.70
CA LEU A 666 11.58 10.23 18.73
C LEU A 666 10.58 11.18 19.41
N GLU A 667 9.28 10.97 19.21
CA GLU A 667 8.23 11.74 19.90
C GLU A 667 8.23 11.48 21.42
N GLN A 668 8.47 10.24 21.84
CA GLN A 668 8.38 9.83 23.25
C GLN A 668 9.72 9.92 24.01
N SER A 669 10.83 10.27 23.35
CA SER A 669 12.17 10.31 23.96
C SER A 669 12.81 11.70 23.88
N PRO A 670 13.61 12.09 24.90
CA PRO A 670 14.42 13.30 24.81
C PRO A 670 15.42 13.23 23.65
N ILE A 671 15.53 14.31 22.87
CA ILE A 671 16.41 14.39 21.70
C ILE A 671 17.88 14.13 22.04
N GLU A 672 18.30 14.38 23.28
CA GLU A 672 19.67 14.13 23.76
C GLU A 672 20.03 12.63 23.80
N GLN A 673 19.03 11.74 23.72
CA GLN A 673 19.22 10.30 23.58
C GLN A 673 19.56 9.88 22.14
N TRP A 674 19.47 10.79 21.19
CA TRP A 674 19.79 10.56 19.79
C TRP A 674 21.14 11.19 19.42
N LYS A 675 21.73 10.68 18.34
CA LYS A 675 22.97 11.20 17.77
C LYS A 675 22.96 11.03 16.27
N ALA A 676 23.37 12.07 15.56
CA ALA A 676 23.74 11.97 14.16
C ALA A 676 25.19 11.46 13.98
N ILE A 677 25.39 10.67 12.94
CA ILE A 677 26.66 10.08 12.52
C ILE A 677 26.85 10.46 11.06
N ALA A 678 27.96 11.14 10.76
CA ALA A 678 28.28 11.62 9.42
C ALA A 678 28.67 10.46 8.47
N PRO A 679 28.42 10.59 7.16
CA PRO A 679 28.83 9.61 6.16
C PRO A 679 30.30 9.19 6.27
N GLY A 680 30.61 7.95 5.92
CA GLY A 680 31.98 7.42 5.94
C GLY A 680 32.63 7.29 7.33
N THR A 681 31.90 7.59 8.41
CA THR A 681 32.40 7.37 9.78
C THR A 681 32.51 5.88 10.05
N ASN A 682 33.71 5.40 10.36
CA ASN A 682 33.90 4.02 10.79
C ASN A 682 33.23 3.78 12.15
N THR A 683 32.24 2.90 12.17
CA THR A 683 31.70 2.35 13.39
C THR A 683 32.55 1.14 13.79
N GLU A 684 33.47 1.31 14.75
CA GLU A 684 34.29 0.17 15.22
C GLU A 684 33.41 -0.96 15.78
N GLY A 685 33.58 -2.17 15.23
CA GLY A 685 33.14 -3.44 15.82
C GLY A 685 31.88 -4.06 15.21
N SER A 686 32.05 -5.31 14.75
CA SER A 686 30.98 -6.28 14.50
C SER A 686 30.09 -6.43 15.73
N GLY A 687 28.82 -6.05 15.63
CA GLY A 687 27.88 -6.14 16.74
C GLY A 687 26.44 -6.13 16.29
N GLY A 688 25.90 -7.30 15.94
CA GLY A 688 24.50 -7.50 15.61
C GLY A 688 24.04 -6.83 14.31
N ASP A 689 22.88 -7.27 13.79
CA ASP A 689 22.35 -6.83 12.50
C ASP A 689 22.09 -5.32 12.42
N PHE A 690 21.69 -4.70 13.54
CA PHE A 690 21.45 -3.27 13.62
C PHE A 690 22.70 -2.44 13.28
N ARG A 691 23.87 -2.79 13.85
CA ARG A 691 25.11 -2.04 13.58
C ARG A 691 25.64 -2.28 12.17
N ALA A 692 25.53 -3.51 11.67
CA ALA A 692 25.92 -3.85 10.31
C ALA A 692 25.12 -3.01 9.29
N ARG A 693 23.80 -2.87 9.49
CA ARG A 693 22.95 -2.03 8.62
C ARG A 693 23.32 -0.55 8.68
N ILE A 694 23.64 -0.02 9.86
CA ILE A 694 24.15 1.36 10.01
C ILE A 694 25.49 1.51 9.30
N ALA A 695 26.42 0.56 9.46
CA ALA A 695 27.73 0.59 8.81
C ALA A 695 27.60 0.60 7.29
N THR A 696 26.73 -0.23 6.72
CA THR A 696 26.41 -0.23 5.28
C THR A 696 25.89 1.13 4.83
N ALA A 697 24.93 1.73 5.56
CA ALA A 697 24.39 3.03 5.18
C ALA A 697 25.45 4.14 5.20
N LEU A 698 26.32 4.16 6.20
CA LEU A 698 27.43 5.11 6.30
C LEU A 698 28.45 4.92 5.17
N ALA A 699 28.73 3.66 4.79
CA ALA A 699 29.61 3.32 3.66
C ALA A 699 29.00 3.73 2.30
N ASP A 700 27.68 3.66 2.18
CA ASP A 700 26.91 4.11 1.01
C ASP A 700 26.76 5.65 0.94
N GLY A 701 27.54 6.40 1.73
CA GLY A 701 27.53 7.87 1.72
C GLY A 701 26.33 8.49 2.44
N ARG A 702 25.54 7.72 3.21
CA ARG A 702 24.39 8.24 3.95
C ARG A 702 24.80 8.75 5.33
N ALA A 703 24.12 9.78 5.80
CA ALA A 703 24.13 10.16 7.21
C ALA A 703 23.11 9.31 7.97
N VAL A 704 23.38 9.08 9.26
CA VAL A 704 22.54 8.26 10.14
C VAL A 704 22.18 9.06 11.39
N VAL A 705 20.90 9.07 11.80
CA VAL A 705 20.51 9.51 13.14
C VAL A 705 20.00 8.31 13.92
N ALA A 706 20.67 7.98 15.03
CA ALA A 706 20.38 6.77 15.79
C ALA A 706 20.44 7.01 17.31
N PRO A 707 19.74 6.18 18.11
CA PRO A 707 19.88 6.14 19.57
C PRO A 707 21.34 6.02 20.05
N ARG A 708 21.70 6.76 21.11
CA ARG A 708 23.03 6.74 21.74
C ARG A 708 23.32 5.47 22.56
N ALA A 709 22.30 4.83 23.10
CA ALA A 709 22.44 3.64 23.94
C ALA A 709 21.29 2.64 23.71
N ALA A 710 21.54 1.39 24.08
CA ALA A 710 20.49 0.37 24.15
C ALA A 710 19.45 0.77 25.21
N LEU A 711 18.16 0.70 24.85
CA LEU A 711 17.09 1.09 25.76
C LEU A 711 17.10 0.16 26.99
N ARG A 712 16.56 0.66 28.10
CA ARG A 712 16.20 -0.15 29.26
C ARG A 712 14.71 0.08 29.51
N ASN A 713 13.92 -0.98 29.67
CA ASN A 713 12.55 -0.79 30.17
C ASN A 713 12.58 -0.41 31.65
N ASP A 714 11.41 -0.07 32.19
CA ASP A 714 11.22 0.29 33.61
C ASP A 714 11.65 -0.83 34.57
N GLU A 715 11.72 -2.07 34.08
CA GLU A 715 12.19 -3.26 34.82
C GLU A 715 13.71 -3.50 34.69
N GLY A 716 14.43 -2.65 33.97
CA GLY A 716 15.88 -2.71 33.79
C GLY A 716 16.38 -3.71 32.73
N ALA A 717 15.47 -4.39 32.01
CA ALA A 717 15.78 -5.26 30.88
C ALA A 717 16.30 -4.46 29.69
N LYS A 718 17.37 -4.93 29.06
CA LYS A 718 18.08 -4.25 27.98
C LYS A 718 17.35 -4.51 26.66
N TRP A 719 16.79 -3.47 26.07
CA TRP A 719 16.21 -3.46 24.73
C TRP A 719 17.26 -3.01 23.73
N THR A 720 17.38 -3.72 22.62
CA THR A 720 18.25 -3.28 21.53
C THR A 720 17.46 -2.27 20.70
N PRO A 721 17.98 -1.05 20.45
CA PRO A 721 17.29 -0.13 19.56
C PRO A 721 17.25 -0.77 18.18
N GLY A 722 16.05 -0.92 17.62
CA GLY A 722 15.84 -1.51 16.31
C GLY A 722 15.84 -0.48 15.18
N CYS A 723 15.57 0.78 15.51
CA CYS A 723 15.20 1.79 14.53
C CYS A 723 16.18 2.98 14.47
N TRP A 724 16.29 3.61 13.30
CA TRP A 724 17.20 4.72 13.02
C TRP A 724 16.75 5.50 11.79
N TRP A 725 17.27 6.71 11.58
CA TRP A 725 16.99 7.53 10.39
C TRP A 725 18.16 7.50 9.42
N ARG A 726 17.85 7.23 8.15
CA ARG A 726 18.78 7.35 7.04
C ARG A 726 18.55 8.67 6.32
N VAL A 727 19.60 9.42 6.07
CA VAL A 727 19.53 10.72 5.38
C VAL A 727 20.57 10.77 4.27
N ASP A 728 20.14 11.20 3.08
CA ASP A 728 21.03 11.60 2.00
C ASP A 728 21.55 13.02 2.27
N PRO A 729 22.86 13.19 2.56
CA PRO A 729 23.42 14.50 2.82
C PRO A 729 23.35 15.43 1.60
N GLU A 730 23.36 14.89 0.37
CA GLU A 730 23.39 15.70 -0.86
C GLU A 730 21.99 16.17 -1.25
N THR A 731 21.01 15.27 -1.24
CA THR A 731 19.66 15.56 -1.75
C THR A 731 18.67 15.98 -0.67
N GLY A 732 18.91 15.60 0.59
CA GLY A 732 17.98 15.75 1.69
C GLY A 732 16.94 14.64 1.80
N GLU A 733 17.00 13.59 0.96
CA GLU A 733 16.14 12.41 1.11
C GLU A 733 16.28 11.81 2.52
N ALA A 734 15.18 11.70 3.24
CA ALA A 734 15.13 11.11 4.57
C ALA A 734 14.16 9.92 4.61
N LEU A 735 14.55 8.86 5.32
CA LEU A 735 13.69 7.72 5.57
C LEU A 735 14.05 7.08 6.90
N ALA A 736 13.04 6.78 7.69
CA ALA A 736 13.20 6.06 8.94
C ALA A 736 13.20 4.54 8.70
N ILE A 737 14.11 3.82 9.35
CA ILE A 737 14.41 2.40 9.11
C ILE A 737 14.19 1.63 10.41
N GLY A 738 13.38 0.58 10.38
CA GLY A 738 13.13 -0.31 11.52
C GLY A 738 14.10 -1.49 11.65
N PRO A 739 13.86 -2.39 12.62
CA PRO A 739 14.79 -3.45 13.04
C PRO A 739 15.15 -4.46 11.96
N LYS A 740 14.20 -4.74 11.05
CA LYS A 740 14.39 -5.66 9.92
C LYS A 740 15.10 -4.99 8.72
N GLY A 741 15.49 -3.72 8.86
CA GLY A 741 16.08 -2.88 7.81
C GLY A 741 15.10 -2.39 6.77
N TRP A 742 13.81 -2.42 7.10
CA TRP A 742 12.69 -1.92 6.32
C TRP A 742 11.46 -1.82 7.22
N GLY A 743 10.51 -0.96 6.83
CA GLY A 743 9.36 -0.55 7.62
C GLY A 743 9.76 0.08 8.96
N GLN A 744 8.84 0.82 9.56
CA GLN A 744 9.01 1.34 10.92
C GLN A 744 8.19 0.56 11.95
N GLU A 745 7.12 -0.08 11.50
CA GLU A 745 6.10 -0.63 12.38
C GLU A 745 5.78 -2.08 12.04
N PHE A 746 5.50 -2.81 13.11
CA PHE A 746 5.15 -4.20 13.05
C PHE A 746 4.05 -4.48 14.06
N ILE A 747 2.80 -4.61 13.61
CA ILE A 747 1.68 -4.96 14.49
C ILE A 747 1.54 -6.48 14.52
N GLU A 748 1.53 -7.05 15.72
CA GLU A 748 1.11 -8.43 15.96
C GLU A 748 -0.40 -8.43 16.21
N ASP A 749 -1.18 -9.04 15.32
CA ASP A 749 -2.61 -9.28 15.57
C ASP A 749 -2.77 -10.65 16.26
N LEU A 750 -3.50 -10.67 17.38
CA LEU A 750 -3.55 -11.80 18.33
C LEU A 750 -4.68 -12.79 18.01
N ASP A 751 -5.44 -12.63 16.93
CA ASP A 751 -6.57 -13.51 16.69
C ASP A 751 -6.12 -14.89 16.17
N THR A 752 -6.04 -15.85 17.10
CA THR A 752 -5.64 -17.25 16.96
C THR A 752 -6.51 -18.13 16.05
N ARG A 753 -7.39 -17.55 15.24
CA ARG A 753 -8.39 -18.30 14.44
C ARG A 753 -8.01 -18.40 12.96
N VAL A 754 -6.75 -18.75 12.71
CA VAL A 754 -6.21 -18.73 11.35
C VAL A 754 -5.94 -20.11 10.78
N THR A 755 -6.99 -20.74 10.30
CA THR A 755 -6.90 -21.63 9.15
C THR A 755 -7.14 -20.82 7.87
N THR A 756 -6.95 -21.42 6.70
CA THR A 756 -7.02 -20.87 5.33
C THR A 756 -8.17 -19.87 5.07
N THR A 757 -9.23 -19.92 5.89
CA THR A 757 -10.35 -18.98 5.99
C THR A 757 -9.95 -17.55 6.38
N ALA A 758 -8.92 -17.37 7.23
CA ALA A 758 -8.52 -16.07 7.76
C ALA A 758 -7.44 -15.32 6.97
N ARG A 759 -6.89 -15.92 5.89
CA ARG A 759 -6.13 -15.18 4.86
C ARG A 759 -6.91 -13.96 4.30
N TRP A 760 -8.23 -13.95 4.54
CA TRP A 760 -9.19 -12.94 4.12
C TRP A 760 -9.96 -12.35 5.31
N ALA A 761 -10.03 -13.02 6.46
CA ALA A 761 -10.94 -12.66 7.54
C ALA A 761 -10.53 -11.43 8.35
N ASP A 762 -9.25 -11.07 8.48
CA ASP A 762 -8.85 -9.93 9.35
C ASP A 762 -8.98 -8.55 8.68
N PRO A 763 -8.61 -8.34 7.41
CA PRO A 763 -9.03 -7.14 6.68
C PRO A 763 -10.56 -7.04 6.62
N MET A 764 -11.24 -8.19 6.51
CA MET A 764 -12.69 -8.29 6.55
C MET A 764 -13.28 -8.01 7.93
N ARG A 765 -12.64 -8.44 9.02
CA ARG A 765 -13.04 -8.27 10.44
C ARG A 765 -12.72 -6.89 10.96
N ASN A 766 -11.68 -6.20 10.52
CA ASN A 766 -11.49 -4.79 10.89
C ASN A 766 -12.48 -3.87 10.18
N LEU A 767 -12.93 -4.27 8.98
CA LEU A 767 -14.06 -3.64 8.30
C LEU A 767 -15.40 -4.02 8.98
N THR A 768 -15.61 -5.29 9.36
CA THR A 768 -16.85 -5.74 10.03
C THR A 768 -16.93 -5.43 11.50
N ALA A 769 -15.87 -5.41 12.30
CA ALA A 769 -15.90 -5.16 13.74
C ALA A 769 -16.20 -3.68 14.03
N ASN A 770 -15.68 -2.77 13.19
CA ASN A 770 -16.11 -1.38 13.18
C ASN A 770 -17.58 -1.27 12.76
N VAL A 771 -18.04 -2.01 11.76
CA VAL A 771 -19.47 -2.01 11.36
C VAL A 771 -20.39 -2.68 12.40
N PHE A 772 -19.94 -3.74 13.07
CA PHE A 772 -20.74 -4.59 13.97
C PHE A 772 -20.81 -3.99 15.39
N CYS A 773 -19.74 -3.36 15.88
CA CYS A 773 -19.80 -2.59 17.14
C CYS A 773 -20.77 -1.39 17.01
N PHE A 774 -20.86 -0.79 15.82
CA PHE A 774 -21.80 0.28 15.53
C PHE A 774 -23.23 -0.21 15.28
N MET A 775 -23.43 -1.36 14.61
CA MET A 775 -24.73 -2.00 14.47
C MET A 775 -25.28 -2.49 15.81
N ALA A 776 -24.43 -3.00 16.71
CA ALA A 776 -24.82 -3.36 18.07
C ALA A 776 -25.20 -2.13 18.92
N ALA A 777 -24.52 -0.99 18.75
CA ALA A 777 -24.87 0.26 19.41
C ALA A 777 -26.16 0.90 18.84
N ALA A 778 -26.38 0.80 17.53
CA ALA A 778 -27.61 1.24 16.86
C ALA A 778 -28.80 0.33 17.21
N ALA A 779 -28.62 -1.00 17.18
CA ALA A 779 -29.61 -1.96 17.64
C ALA A 779 -29.90 -1.82 19.13
N ALA A 780 -28.90 -1.51 19.97
CA ALA A 780 -29.11 -1.21 21.38
C ALA A 780 -29.85 0.11 21.59
N ARG A 781 -29.57 1.18 20.82
CA ARG A 781 -30.31 2.45 20.87
C ARG A 781 -31.74 2.31 20.34
N ILE A 782 -31.95 1.53 19.28
CA ILE A 782 -33.27 1.22 18.74
C ILE A 782 -34.02 0.34 19.73
N ALA A 783 -33.40 -0.70 20.30
CA ALA A 783 -34.03 -1.56 21.31
C ALA A 783 -34.33 -0.81 22.61
N VAL A 784 -33.47 0.12 23.05
CA VAL A 784 -33.71 0.99 24.21
C VAL A 784 -34.79 2.03 23.90
N GLY A 785 -34.78 2.66 22.73
CA GLY A 785 -35.83 3.58 22.28
C GLY A 785 -37.18 2.90 22.16
N THR A 786 -37.20 1.68 21.62
CA THR A 786 -38.41 0.84 21.50
C THR A 786 -38.83 0.31 22.86
N ALA A 787 -37.91 -0.06 23.76
CA ALA A 787 -38.24 -0.49 25.11
C ALA A 787 -38.79 0.66 25.97
N ILE A 788 -38.25 1.88 25.83
CA ILE A 788 -38.75 3.09 26.51
C ILE A 788 -40.14 3.46 25.98
N SER A 789 -40.40 3.27 24.67
CA SER A 789 -41.72 3.53 24.10
C SER A 789 -42.76 2.44 24.41
N THR A 790 -42.32 1.20 24.68
CA THR A 790 -43.22 0.04 24.80
C THR A 790 -43.40 -0.45 26.25
N LEU A 791 -42.45 -0.20 27.15
CA LEU A 791 -42.46 -0.68 28.54
C LEU A 791 -42.27 0.48 29.52
N GLY A 792 -43.36 1.19 29.81
CA GLY A 792 -43.42 2.12 30.94
C GLY A 792 -43.40 1.39 32.28
N SER A 793 -42.23 0.91 32.74
CA SER A 793 -41.84 0.70 34.14
C SER A 793 -40.49 -0.03 34.26
N GLY A 794 -39.68 0.38 35.25
CA GLY A 794 -38.27 -0.03 35.43
C GLY A 794 -37.96 -1.51 35.66
N ALA A 795 -38.96 -2.41 35.63
CA ALA A 795 -38.72 -3.86 35.69
C ALA A 795 -38.20 -4.44 34.36
N GLY A 796 -38.49 -3.79 33.21
CA GLY A 796 -38.11 -4.28 31.89
C GLY A 796 -36.63 -4.13 31.53
N ALA A 797 -35.92 -3.19 32.15
CA ALA A 797 -34.51 -2.91 31.83
C ALA A 797 -33.57 -4.06 32.26
N SER A 798 -33.84 -4.69 33.41
CA SER A 798 -32.98 -5.79 33.90
C SER A 798 -33.15 -7.08 33.06
N GLU A 799 -34.36 -7.34 32.56
CA GLU A 799 -34.67 -8.50 31.72
C GLU A 799 -34.14 -8.33 30.29
N LEU A 800 -34.15 -7.09 29.76
CA LEU A 800 -33.53 -6.73 28.49
C LEU A 800 -32.01 -6.89 28.54
N VAL A 801 -31.35 -6.40 29.60
CA VAL A 801 -29.91 -6.61 29.80
C VAL A 801 -29.60 -8.11 29.93
N ARG A 802 -30.40 -8.88 30.66
CA ARG A 802 -30.18 -10.33 30.80
C ARG A 802 -30.36 -11.08 29.47
N THR A 803 -31.28 -10.64 28.62
CA THR A 803 -31.54 -11.22 27.28
C THR A 803 -30.43 -10.87 26.28
N ILE A 804 -29.96 -9.62 26.28
CA ILE A 804 -28.82 -9.18 25.47
C ILE A 804 -27.55 -9.92 25.92
N MET A 805 -27.32 -10.05 27.22
CA MET A 805 -26.15 -10.76 27.77
C MET A 805 -26.20 -12.27 27.51
N ALA A 806 -27.39 -12.88 27.42
CA ALA A 806 -27.56 -14.28 27.02
C ALA A 806 -27.29 -14.48 25.51
N PHE A 807 -27.74 -13.56 24.66
CA PHE A 807 -27.47 -13.58 23.22
C PHE A 807 -25.97 -13.38 22.92
N VAL A 808 -25.32 -12.44 23.60
CA VAL A 808 -23.87 -12.18 23.50
C VAL A 808 -23.05 -13.36 24.03
N SER A 809 -23.50 -14.04 25.09
CA SER A 809 -22.85 -15.25 25.61
C SER A 809 -22.98 -16.47 24.68
N GLN A 810 -24.06 -16.58 23.90
CA GLN A 810 -24.24 -17.66 22.93
C GLN A 810 -23.46 -17.43 21.63
N ALA A 811 -23.08 -16.18 21.33
CA ALA A 811 -22.33 -15.80 20.14
C ALA A 811 -20.80 -16.00 20.25
N GLY A 812 -20.28 -16.54 21.36
CA GLY A 812 -18.86 -16.90 21.50
C GLY A 812 -17.87 -15.73 21.55
N ILE A 813 -18.32 -14.54 21.98
CA ILE A 813 -17.52 -13.29 22.00
C ILE A 813 -16.45 -13.33 23.12
N PRO A 814 -15.21 -12.87 22.89
CA PRO A 814 -14.14 -12.83 23.91
C PRO A 814 -14.53 -12.07 25.19
N SER A 815 -14.02 -12.51 26.35
CA SER A 815 -14.42 -12.02 27.68
C SER A 815 -14.14 -10.53 27.96
N VAL A 816 -13.22 -9.92 27.22
CA VAL A 816 -12.89 -8.48 27.31
C VAL A 816 -13.97 -7.63 26.63
N MET A 817 -14.43 -8.03 25.45
CA MET A 817 -15.56 -7.44 24.73
C MET A 817 -16.87 -7.62 25.52
N TYR A 818 -17.04 -8.76 26.19
CA TYR A 818 -18.15 -9.01 27.10
C TYR A 818 -18.21 -7.97 28.24
N LYS A 819 -17.07 -7.65 28.86
CA LYS A 819 -16.99 -6.63 29.93
C LYS A 819 -17.22 -5.21 29.41
N LEU A 820 -16.77 -4.87 28.20
CA LEU A 820 -16.99 -3.55 27.58
C LEU A 820 -18.45 -3.33 27.21
N VAL A 821 -19.12 -4.36 26.66
CA VAL A 821 -20.56 -4.35 26.39
C VAL A 821 -21.34 -4.28 27.71
N GLU A 822 -20.96 -5.06 28.72
CA GLU A 822 -21.56 -5.01 30.06
C GLU A 822 -21.41 -3.62 30.71
N LEU A 823 -20.23 -3.00 30.63
CA LEU A 823 -19.96 -1.68 31.20
C LEU A 823 -20.77 -0.59 30.49
N ARG A 824 -20.85 -0.63 29.14
CA ARG A 824 -21.63 0.34 28.35
C ARG A 824 -23.13 0.14 28.52
N CYS A 825 -23.62 -1.09 28.61
CA CYS A 825 -25.02 -1.37 28.94
C CYS A 825 -25.38 -0.89 30.36
N LYS A 826 -24.50 -1.09 31.35
CA LYS A 826 -24.70 -0.58 32.71
C LYS A 826 -24.65 0.95 32.76
N LEU A 827 -23.75 1.60 32.03
CA LEU A 827 -23.66 3.06 31.92
C LEU A 827 -24.92 3.68 31.28
N VAL A 828 -25.46 3.05 30.23
CA VAL A 828 -26.70 3.48 29.59
C VAL A 828 -27.91 3.28 30.50
N VAL A 829 -27.99 2.17 31.24
CA VAL A 829 -29.05 1.97 32.24
C VAL A 829 -28.91 2.97 33.39
N TYR A 830 -27.69 3.25 33.86
CA TYR A 830 -27.42 4.22 34.92
C TYR A 830 -27.69 5.68 34.50
N ALA A 831 -27.60 5.99 33.20
CA ALA A 831 -27.95 7.30 32.65
C ALA A 831 -29.46 7.46 32.38
N VAL A 832 -30.21 6.36 32.34
CA VAL A 832 -31.66 6.32 32.02
C VAL A 832 -32.53 6.11 33.28
N THR A 833 -31.99 5.51 34.35
CA THR A 833 -32.58 5.54 35.71
C THR A 833 -32.17 6.77 36.48
#